data_AF-G9YW84-F1
#
_entry.id   AF-G9YW84-F1
#
_cell.length_a   1.000
_cell.length_b   1.000
_cell.length_c   1.000
_cell.angle_alpha   90.00
_cell.angle_beta   90.00
_cell.angle_gamma   90.00
#
_symmetry.space_group_name_H-M   'P 1'
#
loop_
_entity.id
_entity.type
_entity.pdbx_description
1 polymer ?
#
loop_
_entity_poly.entity_id
_entity_poly.type
_entity_poly.pdbx_seq_one_letter_code
_entity_poly.pdbx_strand_id
1 'polypeptide(L)'
;MTDLFEKSIQILELPKVLERLAGQAVTQEGKERCLALRPMTDPDDVQRALDETSAAVDMSALRGSPSFSGVKPVAASLQRAHMGGALNTRELLDIAAVLRAARSAREYGEGDERKKTCIDHLFRSLTANRFLEDKITGSIVGEDEIADAASPELASIRRHIRATASKVRDILNKLLSSNQAKYLQEAIITQRNDRFVVPVKSEHKNDVPGLVHDVSSSGATFFIEPMGVVKANNELKELQAREEKEIERILAELSAECAQFKDDITQDYDLLILLDVIFARAKLAYRMRACAPRIVERGLYLRKARHPLLDPDRAVANDLMLGEDFDTLVITGPNTGGKTVTIKTIGLLTLMAQCGLHIPVSDDSRVKVFRRVLADVGDEQSIAQSLSTFSSHMVNIVGILGEADGETLILFDELGAGTDPIEGAALAAAIIESAREMGALVAATTHYAELKVYAMTTPGVENASCEFNVDSLAPTYRLLIGIPGKSNAFAISERLGLPKSIIQKAAARIDAENVRFEDVLTQLDEQRQEMEREKEAAARLRREMEETAKASREYKAKMEAERAKAVEKAQAEARAILDEARDTADQVFKELNDMRRRQRKEEDWQRVNDERAALRRSLNEAEGKLGARPEEPAPPPTRPARAGDTVELVKMGTQATVLSVNKDGSLQLQAGILKITARQEEVRVVEGETQQSAKKVVARAEHKLRSLGASPEVDLRGMMTDEAIGALDLFLDNAVLGKLNEVRIIHGKGTGAVRKAVREHLKRSRYVKSFRPGRYGEGEDGVTIAELR
;
A
#
# COMPACT_ATOMS: atom_id res chain seq x y z
N MET A 1 -24.04 -20.11 15.03
CA MET A 1 -24.14 -18.65 15.22
C MET A 1 -25.39 -18.39 16.06
N THR A 2 -25.33 -17.57 17.11
CA THR A 2 -26.50 -17.29 17.97
C THR A 2 -27.41 -16.24 17.33
N ASP A 3 -28.69 -16.23 17.69
CA ASP A 3 -29.65 -15.23 17.18
C ASP A 3 -29.22 -13.80 17.52
N LEU A 4 -28.58 -13.62 18.68
CA LEU A 4 -28.03 -12.35 19.12
C LEU A 4 -26.86 -11.88 18.24
N PHE A 5 -25.99 -12.80 17.81
CA PHE A 5 -24.91 -12.46 16.90
C PHE A 5 -25.44 -12.12 15.49
N GLU A 6 -26.43 -12.86 14.98
CA GLU A 6 -27.10 -12.52 13.71
C GLU A 6 -27.77 -11.14 13.78
N LYS A 7 -28.45 -10.82 14.90
CA LYS A 7 -29.01 -9.47 15.13
C LYS A 7 -27.91 -8.39 15.10
N SER A 8 -26.75 -8.67 15.71
CA SER A 8 -25.61 -7.74 15.74
C SER A 8 -25.02 -7.51 14.34
N ILE A 9 -24.95 -8.55 13.49
CA ILE A 9 -24.53 -8.45 12.08
C ILE A 9 -25.43 -7.49 11.30
N GLN A 10 -26.75 -7.54 11.54
CA GLN A 10 -27.71 -6.63 10.91
C GLN A 10 -27.53 -5.18 11.41
N ILE A 11 -27.40 -5.00 12.73
CA ILE A 11 -27.22 -3.69 13.38
C ILE A 11 -25.94 -2.98 12.90
N LEU A 12 -24.86 -3.75 12.72
CA LEU A 12 -23.56 -3.27 12.22
C LEU A 12 -23.52 -3.11 10.70
N GLU A 13 -24.61 -3.41 10.00
CA GLU A 13 -24.80 -3.13 8.57
C GLU A 13 -23.89 -3.93 7.62
N LEU A 14 -23.37 -5.09 8.06
CA LEU A 14 -22.61 -5.99 7.19
C LEU A 14 -23.39 -6.40 5.92
N PRO A 15 -24.70 -6.69 5.95
CA PRO A 15 -25.46 -7.02 4.74
C PRO A 15 -25.39 -5.94 3.65
N LYS A 16 -25.36 -4.65 4.02
CA LYS A 16 -25.21 -3.55 3.05
C LYS A 16 -23.83 -3.57 2.37
N VAL A 17 -22.79 -4.01 3.08
CA VAL A 17 -21.46 -4.22 2.49
C VAL A 17 -21.47 -5.44 1.56
N LEU A 18 -22.14 -6.52 1.95
CA LEU A 18 -22.27 -7.72 1.11
C LEU A 18 -23.08 -7.46 -0.17
N GLU A 19 -24.08 -6.57 -0.13
CA GLU A 19 -24.77 -6.09 -1.33
C GLU A 19 -23.82 -5.34 -2.28
N ARG A 20 -22.94 -4.48 -1.75
CA ARG A 20 -21.91 -3.79 -2.54
C ARG A 20 -20.90 -4.77 -3.13
N LEU A 21 -20.55 -5.82 -2.39
CA LEU A 21 -19.69 -6.91 -2.83
C LEU A 21 -20.33 -7.72 -3.97
N ALA A 22 -21.58 -8.13 -3.80
CA ALA A 22 -22.34 -8.84 -4.83
C ALA A 22 -22.43 -8.00 -6.11
N GLY A 23 -22.59 -6.68 -6.00
CA GLY A 23 -22.51 -5.76 -7.14
C GLY A 23 -21.17 -5.77 -7.91
N GLN A 24 -20.10 -6.36 -7.37
CA GLN A 24 -18.80 -6.54 -8.05
C GLN A 24 -18.63 -7.91 -8.72
N ALA A 25 -19.43 -8.91 -8.33
CA ALA A 25 -19.42 -10.24 -8.93
C ALA A 25 -20.16 -10.22 -10.28
N VAL A 26 -19.66 -11.02 -11.23
CA VAL A 26 -20.20 -11.06 -12.59
C VAL A 26 -21.29 -12.12 -12.71
N THR A 27 -21.02 -13.31 -12.17
CA THR A 27 -21.90 -14.48 -12.25
C THR A 27 -23.03 -14.40 -11.24
N GLN A 28 -24.18 -15.01 -11.56
CA GLN A 28 -25.33 -15.01 -10.65
C GLN A 28 -25.04 -15.76 -9.34
N GLU A 29 -24.42 -16.95 -9.43
CA GLU A 29 -24.05 -17.71 -8.24
C GLU A 29 -22.93 -17.01 -7.44
N GLY A 30 -21.98 -16.34 -8.11
CA GLY A 30 -20.98 -15.51 -7.43
C GLY A 30 -21.62 -14.40 -6.60
N LYS A 31 -22.67 -13.74 -7.10
CA LYS A 31 -23.45 -12.74 -6.35
C LYS A 31 -24.12 -13.36 -5.13
N GLU A 32 -24.74 -14.51 -5.29
CA GLU A 32 -25.41 -15.22 -4.20
C GLU A 32 -24.41 -15.66 -3.12
N ARG A 33 -23.24 -16.20 -3.51
CA ARG A 33 -22.15 -16.54 -2.58
C ARG A 33 -21.61 -15.30 -1.85
N CYS A 34 -21.51 -14.16 -2.52
CA CYS A 34 -21.11 -12.89 -1.88
C CYS A 34 -22.13 -12.44 -0.81
N LEU A 35 -23.43 -12.56 -1.08
CA LEU A 35 -24.51 -12.22 -0.13
C LEU A 35 -24.58 -13.21 1.04
N ALA A 36 -24.22 -14.47 0.79
CA ALA A 36 -24.21 -15.54 1.78
C ALA A 36 -22.96 -15.56 2.66
N LEU A 37 -21.97 -14.70 2.41
CA LEU A 37 -20.76 -14.63 3.24
C LEU A 37 -21.11 -14.43 4.72
N ARG A 38 -20.32 -15.09 5.58
CA ARG A 38 -20.43 -15.00 7.03
C ARG A 38 -19.04 -14.81 7.65
N PRO A 39 -18.94 -14.09 8.78
CA PRO A 39 -17.68 -13.95 9.50
C PRO A 39 -17.17 -15.32 9.95
N MET A 40 -15.93 -15.64 9.57
CA MET A 40 -15.22 -16.83 10.05
C MET A 40 -14.65 -16.56 11.45
N THR A 41 -14.51 -17.60 12.26
CA THR A 41 -14.01 -17.51 13.65
C THR A 41 -12.62 -18.12 13.81
N ASP A 42 -12.11 -18.80 12.79
CA ASP A 42 -10.76 -19.38 12.79
C ASP A 42 -9.76 -18.39 12.17
N PRO A 43 -8.68 -18.01 12.88
CA PRO A 43 -7.70 -17.05 12.38
C PRO A 43 -7.00 -17.46 11.08
N ASP A 44 -6.73 -18.76 10.88
CA ASP A 44 -6.02 -19.26 9.71
C ASP A 44 -6.93 -19.21 8.46
N ASP A 45 -8.22 -19.52 8.61
CA ASP A 45 -9.21 -19.38 7.55
C ASP A 45 -9.40 -17.91 7.14
N VAL A 46 -9.46 -17.00 8.13
CA VAL A 46 -9.53 -15.55 7.88
C VAL A 46 -8.28 -15.06 7.13
N GLN A 47 -7.08 -15.46 7.59
CA GLN A 47 -5.83 -15.07 6.94
C GLN A 47 -5.75 -15.59 5.51
N ARG A 48 -6.14 -16.85 5.27
CA ARG A 48 -6.18 -17.44 3.93
C ARG A 48 -7.11 -16.66 3.00
N ALA A 49 -8.30 -16.30 3.47
CA ALA A 49 -9.26 -15.53 2.69
C ALA A 49 -8.78 -14.10 2.40
N LEU A 50 -8.07 -13.47 3.34
CA LEU A 50 -7.42 -12.17 3.13
C LEU A 50 -6.26 -12.27 2.13
N ASP A 51 -5.47 -13.34 2.17
CA ASP A 51 -4.37 -13.60 1.23
C ASP A 51 -4.90 -13.81 -0.19
N GLU A 52 -6.00 -14.55 -0.36
CA GLU A 52 -6.69 -14.70 -1.64
C GLU A 52 -7.16 -13.35 -2.19
N THR A 53 -7.78 -12.51 -1.34
CA THR A 53 -8.19 -11.15 -1.73
C THR A 53 -6.99 -10.30 -2.13
N SER A 54 -5.91 -10.33 -1.35
CA SER A 54 -4.67 -9.60 -1.65
C SER A 54 -4.05 -10.04 -2.98
N ALA A 55 -3.98 -11.35 -3.22
CA ALA A 55 -3.49 -11.90 -4.47
C ALA A 55 -4.32 -11.41 -5.67
N ALA A 56 -5.65 -11.37 -5.56
CA ALA A 56 -6.51 -10.87 -6.63
C ALA A 56 -6.43 -9.35 -6.81
N VAL A 57 -6.19 -8.57 -5.74
CA VAL A 57 -5.92 -7.13 -5.82
C VAL A 57 -4.63 -6.88 -6.60
N ASP A 58 -3.55 -7.58 -6.26
CA ASP A 58 -2.25 -7.44 -6.92
C ASP A 58 -2.33 -7.85 -8.41
N MET A 59 -2.99 -8.97 -8.69
CA MET A 59 -3.21 -9.43 -10.07
C MET A 59 -4.06 -8.43 -10.88
N SER A 60 -5.13 -7.90 -10.28
CA SER A 60 -6.00 -6.90 -10.93
C SER A 60 -5.28 -5.59 -11.20
N ALA A 61 -4.36 -5.17 -10.31
CA ALA A 61 -3.57 -3.96 -10.50
C ALA A 61 -2.59 -4.08 -11.68
N LEU A 62 -2.03 -5.28 -11.91
CA LEU A 62 -1.04 -5.51 -12.98
C LEU A 62 -1.67 -5.77 -14.35
N ARG A 63 -2.77 -6.53 -14.42
CA ARG A 63 -3.35 -7.03 -15.69
C ARG A 63 -4.81 -6.69 -15.91
N GLY A 64 -5.45 -5.97 -14.99
CA GLY A 64 -6.90 -5.89 -14.92
C GLY A 64 -7.54 -7.19 -14.42
N SER A 65 -8.86 -7.24 -14.33
CA SER A 65 -9.57 -8.44 -13.86
C SER A 65 -9.88 -9.40 -15.02
N PRO A 66 -9.85 -10.73 -14.78
CA PRO A 66 -10.31 -11.72 -15.75
C PRO A 66 -11.82 -11.56 -16.01
N SER A 67 -12.25 -11.95 -17.21
CA SER A 67 -13.66 -11.94 -17.59
C SER A 67 -14.33 -13.26 -17.21
N PHE A 68 -15.39 -13.18 -16.41
CA PHE A 68 -16.29 -14.30 -16.08
C PHE A 68 -17.65 -14.18 -16.78
N SER A 69 -17.73 -13.34 -17.82
CA SER A 69 -18.97 -13.10 -18.55
C SER A 69 -19.43 -14.34 -19.31
N GLY A 70 -20.75 -14.58 -19.33
CA GLY A 70 -21.36 -15.70 -20.04
C GLY A 70 -21.38 -17.02 -19.27
N VAL A 71 -20.74 -17.10 -18.09
CA VAL A 71 -20.81 -18.29 -17.23
C VAL A 71 -22.21 -18.43 -16.64
N LYS A 72 -22.89 -19.54 -16.96
CA LYS A 72 -24.23 -19.90 -16.47
C LYS A 72 -24.23 -21.28 -15.83
N PRO A 73 -25.20 -21.59 -14.93
CA PRO A 73 -25.30 -22.92 -14.35
C PRO A 73 -25.58 -23.99 -15.41
N VAL A 74 -24.68 -24.98 -15.51
CA VAL A 74 -24.77 -26.07 -16.50
C VAL A 74 -24.98 -27.45 -15.88
N ALA A 75 -24.98 -27.55 -14.54
CA ALA A 75 -25.06 -28.82 -13.82
C ALA A 75 -26.32 -29.63 -14.19
N ALA A 76 -27.49 -28.98 -14.28
CA ALA A 76 -28.74 -29.66 -14.64
C ALA A 76 -28.71 -30.21 -16.08
N SER A 77 -28.19 -29.43 -17.03
CA SER A 77 -28.03 -29.84 -18.43
C SER A 77 -27.04 -31.01 -18.54
N LEU A 78 -25.88 -30.91 -17.90
CA LEU A 78 -24.88 -31.99 -17.89
C LEU A 78 -25.40 -33.28 -17.27
N GLN A 79 -26.19 -33.21 -16.19
CA GLN A 79 -26.81 -34.38 -15.59
C GLN A 79 -27.81 -35.04 -16.54
N ARG A 80 -28.65 -34.26 -17.23
CA ARG A 80 -29.58 -34.80 -18.21
C ARG A 80 -28.87 -35.45 -19.40
N ALA A 81 -27.78 -34.84 -19.88
CA ALA A 81 -26.93 -35.42 -20.92
C ALA A 81 -26.29 -36.74 -20.47
N HIS A 82 -25.82 -36.80 -19.22
CA HIS A 82 -25.26 -38.01 -18.63
C HIS A 82 -26.28 -39.15 -18.49
N MET A 83 -27.57 -38.83 -18.29
CA MET A 83 -28.66 -39.81 -18.32
C MET A 83 -29.09 -40.22 -19.74
N GLY A 84 -28.41 -39.73 -20.78
CA GLY A 84 -28.69 -40.04 -22.18
C GLY A 84 -29.70 -39.10 -22.87
N GLY A 85 -30.05 -37.98 -22.25
CA GLY A 85 -30.90 -36.96 -22.87
C GLY A 85 -30.14 -36.05 -23.84
N ALA A 86 -30.79 -35.60 -24.91
CA ALA A 86 -30.24 -34.59 -25.80
C ALA A 86 -30.39 -33.18 -25.21
N LEU A 87 -29.38 -32.35 -25.40
CA LEU A 87 -29.38 -30.92 -25.07
C LEU A 87 -29.79 -30.10 -26.28
N ASN A 88 -30.42 -28.96 -26.03
CA ASN A 88 -30.68 -28.00 -27.10
C ASN A 88 -29.43 -27.15 -27.38
N THR A 89 -29.51 -26.38 -28.46
CA THR A 89 -28.48 -25.44 -28.91
C THR A 89 -28.06 -24.45 -27.83
N ARG A 90 -29.02 -23.85 -27.11
CA ARG A 90 -28.75 -22.87 -26.06
C ARG A 90 -27.96 -23.47 -24.89
N GLU A 91 -28.31 -24.67 -24.45
CA GLU A 91 -27.62 -25.36 -23.35
C GLU A 91 -26.20 -25.75 -23.74
N LEU A 92 -25.98 -26.21 -24.99
CA LEU A 92 -24.65 -26.48 -25.50
C LEU A 92 -23.80 -25.20 -25.60
N LEU A 93 -24.39 -24.08 -26.04
CA LEU A 93 -23.71 -22.78 -26.05
C LEU A 93 -23.37 -22.29 -24.63
N ASP A 94 -24.24 -22.53 -23.65
CA ASP A 94 -23.96 -22.21 -22.25
C ASP A 94 -22.78 -23.05 -21.70
N ILE A 95 -22.68 -24.34 -22.07
CA ILE A 95 -21.52 -25.19 -21.77
C ILE A 95 -20.25 -24.64 -22.45
N ALA A 96 -20.34 -24.27 -23.73
CA ALA A 96 -19.21 -23.68 -24.45
C ALA A 96 -18.76 -22.36 -23.83
N ALA A 97 -19.67 -21.55 -23.28
CA ALA A 97 -19.32 -20.32 -22.58
C ALA A 97 -18.53 -20.60 -21.28
N VAL A 98 -18.87 -21.65 -20.54
CA VAL A 98 -18.09 -22.10 -19.36
C VAL A 98 -16.68 -22.52 -19.78
N LEU A 99 -16.55 -23.37 -20.81
CA LEU A 99 -15.26 -23.82 -21.33
C LEU A 99 -14.38 -22.65 -21.80
N ARG A 100 -14.98 -21.68 -22.50
CA ARG A 100 -14.30 -20.46 -22.94
C ARG A 100 -13.80 -19.62 -21.76
N ALA A 101 -14.63 -19.46 -20.73
CA ALA A 101 -14.27 -18.72 -19.53
C ALA A 101 -13.15 -19.43 -18.76
N ALA A 102 -13.20 -20.76 -18.65
CA ALA A 102 -12.14 -21.57 -18.06
C ALA A 102 -10.81 -21.41 -18.79
N ARG A 103 -10.81 -21.47 -20.13
CA ARG A 103 -9.62 -21.20 -20.96
C ARG A 103 -9.06 -19.80 -20.71
N SER A 104 -9.92 -18.78 -20.79
CA SER A 104 -9.51 -17.38 -20.63
C SER A 104 -8.94 -17.11 -19.22
N ALA A 105 -9.54 -17.69 -18.18
CA ALA A 105 -9.06 -17.58 -16.81
C ALA A 105 -7.72 -18.31 -16.63
N ARG A 106 -7.55 -19.50 -17.21
CA ARG A 106 -6.29 -20.24 -17.18
C ARG A 106 -5.15 -19.46 -17.84
N GLU A 107 -5.37 -18.93 -19.04
CA GLU A 107 -4.40 -18.10 -19.77
C GLU A 107 -4.02 -16.84 -18.97
N TYR A 108 -5.01 -16.20 -18.33
CA TYR A 108 -4.78 -15.06 -17.45
C TYR A 108 -3.86 -15.41 -16.26
N GLY A 109 -4.04 -16.60 -15.68
CA GLY A 109 -3.26 -17.12 -14.55
C GLY A 109 -1.82 -17.52 -14.91
N GLU A 110 -1.55 -17.95 -16.15
CA GLU A 110 -0.27 -18.52 -16.59
C GLU A 110 0.84 -17.49 -16.90
N GLY A 111 0.54 -16.21 -17.12
CA GLY A 111 1.58 -15.30 -17.66
C GLY A 111 2.84 -15.11 -16.78
N ASP A 112 4.01 -15.18 -17.42
CA ASP A 112 5.34 -15.51 -16.85
C ASP A 112 6.02 -14.50 -15.91
N GLU A 113 5.56 -13.26 -15.81
CA GLU A 113 6.32 -12.20 -15.11
C GLU A 113 5.96 -11.99 -13.63
N ARG A 114 5.13 -12.85 -13.02
CA ARG A 114 4.61 -12.61 -11.66
C ARG A 114 5.14 -13.57 -10.61
N LYS A 115 5.24 -13.07 -9.37
CA LYS A 115 5.43 -13.89 -8.18
C LYS A 115 4.21 -14.82 -8.03
N LYS A 116 4.46 -16.10 -7.79
CA LYS A 116 3.38 -17.07 -7.57
C LYS A 116 2.53 -16.65 -6.37
N THR A 117 1.21 -16.70 -6.50
CA THR A 117 0.26 -16.33 -5.44
C THR A 117 -0.50 -17.54 -4.90
N CYS A 118 -1.19 -17.39 -3.78
CA CYS A 118 -1.97 -18.46 -3.14
C CYS A 118 -3.13 -18.94 -4.03
N ILE A 119 -3.61 -18.15 -4.99
CA ILE A 119 -4.72 -18.50 -5.90
C ILE A 119 -4.27 -19.10 -7.23
N ASP A 120 -2.97 -19.23 -7.50
CA ASP A 120 -2.44 -19.79 -8.75
C ASP A 120 -2.92 -21.21 -9.02
N HIS A 121 -3.09 -22.00 -7.96
CA HIS A 121 -3.53 -23.38 -8.08
C HIS A 121 -4.96 -23.47 -8.60
N LEU A 122 -5.82 -22.47 -8.33
CA LEU A 122 -7.19 -22.42 -8.85
C LEU A 122 -7.19 -22.28 -10.38
N PHE A 123 -6.32 -21.41 -10.92
CA PHE A 123 -6.18 -21.24 -12.36
C PHE A 123 -5.57 -22.45 -13.05
N ARG A 124 -4.57 -23.09 -12.44
CA ARG A 124 -3.94 -24.31 -12.99
C ARG A 124 -4.85 -25.54 -12.95
N SER A 125 -5.83 -25.54 -12.07
CA SER A 125 -6.81 -26.63 -11.94
C SER A 125 -7.92 -26.56 -13.01
N LEU A 126 -8.00 -25.47 -13.77
CA LEU A 126 -8.94 -25.35 -14.89
C LEU A 126 -8.50 -26.25 -16.04
N THR A 127 -9.37 -27.15 -16.46
CA THR A 127 -9.08 -28.12 -17.52
C THR A 127 -9.14 -27.44 -18.89
N ALA A 128 -10.14 -26.58 -19.11
CA ALA A 128 -10.30 -25.78 -20.32
C ALA A 128 -10.25 -26.61 -21.61
N ASN A 129 -11.26 -27.46 -21.83
CA ASN A 129 -11.36 -28.32 -23.02
C ASN A 129 -11.68 -27.51 -24.29
N ARG A 130 -10.62 -26.97 -24.91
CA ARG A 130 -10.71 -26.19 -26.16
C ARG A 130 -11.29 -26.96 -27.32
N PHE A 131 -11.02 -28.27 -27.42
CA PHE A 131 -11.54 -29.08 -28.52
C PHE A 131 -13.08 -29.13 -28.49
N LEU A 132 -13.66 -29.36 -27.31
CA LEU A 132 -15.10 -29.38 -27.14
C LEU A 132 -15.71 -27.98 -27.34
N GLU A 133 -15.06 -26.92 -26.84
CA GLU A 133 -15.48 -25.53 -27.10
C GLU A 133 -15.56 -25.23 -28.61
N ASP A 134 -14.47 -25.49 -29.34
CA ASP A 134 -14.35 -25.20 -30.77
C ASP A 134 -15.35 -26.06 -31.58
N LYS A 135 -15.60 -27.32 -31.16
CA LYS A 135 -16.59 -28.20 -31.80
C LYS A 135 -18.03 -27.71 -31.63
N ILE A 136 -18.42 -27.30 -30.42
CA ILE A 136 -19.75 -26.75 -30.15
C ILE A 136 -19.94 -25.43 -30.92
N THR A 137 -19.00 -24.50 -30.77
CA THR A 137 -19.11 -23.15 -31.37
C THR A 137 -18.96 -23.16 -32.89
N GLY A 138 -18.24 -24.13 -33.47
CA GLY A 138 -18.19 -24.36 -34.90
C GLY A 138 -19.47 -24.99 -35.46
N SER A 139 -20.21 -25.76 -34.64
CA SER A 139 -21.45 -26.43 -35.06
C SER A 139 -22.70 -25.57 -34.84
N ILE A 140 -22.69 -24.67 -33.86
CA ILE A 140 -23.84 -23.86 -33.45
C ILE A 140 -23.50 -22.38 -33.61
N VAL A 141 -24.19 -21.70 -34.54
CA VAL A 141 -23.93 -20.30 -34.90
C VAL A 141 -24.76 -19.34 -34.05
N GLY A 142 -25.96 -19.78 -33.62
CA GLY A 142 -26.87 -19.00 -32.79
C GLY A 142 -27.81 -19.89 -31.97
N GLU A 143 -28.66 -19.29 -31.13
CA GLU A 143 -29.56 -20.03 -30.25
C GLU A 143 -30.51 -20.96 -30.99
N ASP A 144 -30.88 -20.66 -32.24
CA ASP A 144 -31.78 -21.49 -33.06
C ASP A 144 -31.14 -21.94 -34.38
N GLU A 145 -29.82 -21.72 -34.56
CA GLU A 145 -29.14 -21.93 -35.84
C GLU A 145 -27.90 -22.80 -35.71
N ILE A 146 -27.93 -23.93 -36.41
CA ILE A 146 -26.81 -24.86 -36.59
C ILE A 146 -26.11 -24.54 -37.91
N ALA A 147 -24.78 -24.59 -37.92
CA ALA A 147 -23.95 -24.32 -39.09
C ALA A 147 -24.19 -25.36 -40.19
N ASP A 148 -24.17 -24.94 -41.47
CA ASP A 148 -24.17 -25.88 -42.61
C ASP A 148 -23.04 -26.90 -42.50
N ALA A 149 -21.89 -26.49 -41.95
CA ALA A 149 -20.69 -27.30 -41.81
C ALA A 149 -20.68 -28.20 -40.56
N ALA A 150 -21.74 -28.20 -39.74
CA ALA A 150 -21.83 -29.03 -38.54
C ALA A 150 -21.75 -30.53 -38.87
N SER A 151 -22.29 -30.94 -40.02
CA SER A 151 -22.02 -32.27 -40.59
C SER A 151 -22.01 -32.23 -42.13
N PRO A 152 -21.23 -33.11 -42.80
CA PRO A 152 -21.28 -33.24 -44.25
C PRO A 152 -22.67 -33.62 -44.78
N GLU A 153 -23.43 -34.39 -44.00
CA GLU A 153 -24.79 -34.81 -44.34
C GLU A 153 -25.77 -33.64 -44.26
N LEU A 154 -25.71 -32.81 -43.22
CA LEU A 154 -26.52 -31.60 -43.09
C LEU A 154 -26.24 -30.61 -44.23
N ALA A 155 -24.96 -30.40 -44.56
CA ALA A 155 -24.56 -29.56 -45.70
C ALA A 155 -25.17 -30.06 -47.02
N SER A 156 -25.15 -31.38 -47.22
CA SER A 156 -25.76 -32.03 -48.39
C SER A 156 -27.27 -31.85 -48.41
N ILE A 157 -27.97 -32.13 -47.30
CA ILE A 157 -29.43 -31.97 -47.18
C ILE A 157 -29.83 -30.52 -47.47
N ARG A 158 -29.18 -29.53 -46.84
CA ARG A 158 -29.47 -28.11 -47.07
C ARG A 158 -29.20 -27.67 -48.51
N ARG A 159 -28.15 -28.21 -49.16
CA ARG A 159 -27.92 -27.99 -50.61
C ARG A 159 -29.08 -28.52 -51.45
N HIS A 160 -29.59 -29.72 -51.14
CA HIS A 160 -30.74 -30.30 -51.81
C HIS A 160 -32.02 -29.48 -51.54
N ILE A 161 -32.26 -29.03 -50.30
CA ILE A 161 -33.37 -28.14 -49.95
C ILE A 161 -33.32 -26.86 -50.80
N ARG A 162 -32.17 -26.19 -50.85
CA ARG A 162 -31.98 -24.97 -51.66
C ARG A 162 -32.24 -25.23 -53.15
N ALA A 163 -31.73 -26.34 -53.68
CA ALA A 163 -31.93 -26.72 -55.08
C ALA A 163 -33.40 -27.04 -55.41
N THR A 164 -34.08 -27.83 -54.56
CA THR A 164 -35.50 -28.21 -54.75
C THR A 164 -36.42 -27.01 -54.55
N ALA A 165 -36.14 -26.15 -53.57
CA ALA A 165 -36.87 -24.89 -53.41
C ALA A 165 -36.70 -23.95 -54.62
N SER A 166 -35.50 -23.88 -55.21
CA SER A 166 -35.30 -23.13 -56.47
C SER A 166 -36.13 -23.71 -57.61
N LYS A 167 -36.13 -25.04 -57.79
CA LYS A 167 -36.96 -25.72 -58.80
C LYS A 167 -38.46 -25.41 -58.62
N VAL A 168 -38.97 -25.45 -57.38
CA VAL A 168 -40.36 -25.08 -57.08
C VAL A 168 -40.63 -23.63 -57.48
N ARG A 169 -39.77 -22.69 -57.09
CA ARG A 169 -39.91 -21.27 -57.45
C ARG A 169 -39.87 -21.06 -58.96
N ASP A 170 -38.99 -21.75 -59.69
CA ASP A 170 -38.91 -21.63 -61.14
C ASP A 170 -40.19 -22.10 -61.85
N ILE A 171 -40.79 -23.19 -61.36
CA ILE A 171 -42.07 -23.69 -61.89
C ILE A 171 -43.21 -22.72 -61.56
N LEU A 172 -43.27 -22.20 -60.33
CA LEU A 172 -44.29 -21.22 -59.93
C LEU A 172 -44.11 -19.89 -60.66
N ASN A 173 -42.89 -19.41 -60.87
CA ASN A 173 -42.60 -18.21 -61.64
C ASN A 173 -43.03 -18.35 -63.11
N LYS A 174 -42.82 -19.52 -63.72
CA LYS A 174 -43.34 -19.81 -65.07
C LYS A 174 -44.86 -19.73 -65.12
N LEU A 175 -45.56 -20.24 -64.10
CA LEU A 175 -47.01 -20.13 -63.97
C LEU A 175 -47.45 -18.66 -63.80
N LEU A 176 -46.74 -17.89 -62.97
CA LEU A 176 -46.98 -16.45 -62.74
C LEU A 176 -46.74 -15.59 -63.99
N SER A 177 -45.81 -15.99 -64.87
CA SER A 177 -45.55 -15.31 -66.14
C SER A 177 -46.42 -15.80 -67.31
N SER A 178 -47.27 -16.80 -67.07
CA SER A 178 -48.13 -17.41 -68.11
C SER A 178 -49.52 -16.75 -68.17
N ASN A 179 -50.33 -17.14 -69.16
CA ASN A 179 -51.72 -16.69 -69.30
C ASN A 179 -52.64 -17.12 -68.14
N GLN A 180 -52.13 -17.91 -67.17
CA GLN A 180 -52.84 -18.30 -65.96
C GLN A 180 -52.75 -17.25 -64.82
N ALA A 181 -51.90 -16.23 -64.95
CA ALA A 181 -51.76 -15.16 -63.95
C ALA A 181 -53.07 -14.40 -63.69
N LYS A 182 -53.96 -14.30 -64.69
CA LYS A 182 -55.28 -13.64 -64.60
C LYS A 182 -56.22 -14.29 -63.57
N TYR A 183 -56.00 -15.57 -63.25
CA TYR A 183 -56.80 -16.33 -62.28
C TYR A 183 -56.35 -16.08 -60.83
N LEU A 184 -55.18 -15.48 -60.65
CA LEU A 184 -54.61 -15.22 -59.34
C LEU A 184 -55.19 -13.94 -58.74
N GLN A 185 -55.31 -13.92 -57.42
CA GLN A 185 -55.65 -12.70 -56.69
C GLN A 185 -54.47 -11.72 -56.73
N GLU A 186 -53.27 -12.23 -56.46
CA GLU A 186 -52.01 -11.51 -56.55
C GLU A 186 -50.95 -12.42 -57.21
N ALA A 187 -50.11 -11.87 -58.09
CA ALA A 187 -49.07 -12.62 -58.79
C ALA A 187 -47.81 -12.80 -57.91
N ILE A 188 -48.00 -13.39 -56.73
CA ILE A 188 -46.94 -13.65 -55.76
C ILE A 188 -46.91 -15.13 -55.36
N ILE A 189 -45.71 -15.63 -55.07
CA ILE A 189 -45.54 -16.94 -54.42
C ILE A 189 -45.72 -16.74 -52.93
N THR A 190 -46.61 -17.51 -52.31
CA THR A 190 -46.83 -17.49 -50.85
C THR A 190 -46.56 -18.86 -50.25
N GLN A 191 -46.39 -18.93 -48.94
CA GLN A 191 -46.18 -20.18 -48.22
C GLN A 191 -47.34 -20.40 -47.23
N ARG A 192 -47.96 -21.58 -47.27
CA ARG A 192 -49.02 -22.02 -46.33
C ARG A 192 -48.67 -23.42 -45.83
N ASN A 193 -48.69 -23.62 -44.51
CA ASN A 193 -48.33 -24.90 -43.88
C ASN A 193 -46.98 -25.46 -44.38
N ASP A 194 -45.98 -24.58 -44.48
CA ASP A 194 -44.64 -24.83 -45.06
C ASP A 194 -44.60 -25.18 -46.56
N ARG A 195 -45.70 -25.11 -47.30
CA ARG A 195 -45.75 -25.45 -48.73
C ARG A 195 -45.86 -24.19 -49.59
N PHE A 196 -45.13 -24.16 -50.71
CA PHE A 196 -45.26 -23.07 -51.66
C PHE A 196 -46.55 -23.20 -52.46
N VAL A 197 -47.37 -22.14 -52.41
CA VAL A 197 -48.71 -22.07 -52.98
C VAL A 197 -48.94 -20.74 -53.69
N VAL A 198 -49.94 -20.71 -54.57
CA VAL A 198 -50.37 -19.50 -55.27
C VAL A 198 -51.79 -19.09 -54.82
N PRO A 199 -52.05 -17.80 -54.59
CA PRO A 199 -53.38 -17.31 -54.20
C PRO A 199 -54.30 -17.16 -55.42
N VAL A 200 -55.33 -18.00 -55.51
CA VAL A 200 -56.30 -18.04 -56.62
C VAL A 200 -57.62 -17.42 -56.20
N LYS A 201 -58.26 -16.65 -57.09
CA LYS A 201 -59.61 -16.09 -56.87
C LYS A 201 -60.63 -17.21 -56.68
N SER A 202 -61.57 -17.03 -55.75
CA SER A 202 -62.63 -18.02 -55.48
C SER A 202 -63.42 -18.44 -56.73
N GLU A 203 -63.66 -17.50 -57.65
CA GLU A 203 -64.34 -17.68 -58.94
C GLU A 203 -63.57 -18.61 -59.90
N HIS A 204 -62.25 -18.67 -59.76
CA HIS A 204 -61.33 -19.39 -60.66
C HIS A 204 -60.63 -20.59 -59.99
N LYS A 205 -61.16 -21.08 -58.86
CA LYS A 205 -60.55 -22.17 -58.08
C LYS A 205 -60.38 -23.48 -58.86
N ASN A 206 -61.22 -23.73 -59.87
CA ASN A 206 -61.18 -24.94 -60.70
C ASN A 206 -60.34 -24.76 -61.98
N ASP A 207 -59.95 -23.51 -62.31
CA ASP A 207 -59.19 -23.19 -63.52
C ASP A 207 -57.68 -23.42 -63.35
N VAL A 208 -57.20 -23.45 -62.10
CA VAL A 208 -55.81 -23.78 -61.74
C VAL A 208 -55.76 -25.22 -61.22
N PRO A 209 -55.24 -26.19 -61.99
CA PRO A 209 -55.17 -27.58 -61.56
C PRO A 209 -54.17 -27.74 -60.40
N GLY A 210 -54.67 -28.07 -59.21
CA GLY A 210 -53.87 -28.17 -58.00
C GLY A 210 -54.66 -28.63 -56.77
N LEU A 211 -53.96 -28.75 -55.64
CA LEU A 211 -54.53 -29.09 -54.33
C LEU A 211 -54.77 -27.83 -53.52
N VAL A 212 -55.96 -27.68 -52.94
CA VAL A 212 -56.28 -26.58 -52.02
C VAL A 212 -55.68 -26.89 -50.65
N HIS A 213 -54.83 -26.00 -50.13
CA HIS A 213 -54.20 -26.13 -48.81
C HIS A 213 -54.84 -25.27 -47.73
N ASP A 214 -55.37 -24.12 -48.13
CA ASP A 214 -55.95 -23.16 -47.20
C ASP A 214 -56.93 -22.21 -47.92
N VAL A 215 -57.81 -21.56 -47.16
CA VAL A 215 -58.79 -20.59 -47.64
C VAL A 215 -58.71 -19.34 -46.77
N SER A 216 -58.66 -18.17 -47.39
CA SER A 216 -58.63 -16.89 -46.66
C SER A 216 -59.83 -16.74 -45.73
N SER A 217 -59.69 -16.02 -44.62
CA SER A 217 -60.75 -15.75 -43.65
C SER A 217 -62.01 -15.08 -44.25
N SER A 218 -61.86 -14.32 -45.34
CA SER A 218 -62.97 -13.73 -46.10
C SER A 218 -63.61 -14.66 -47.14
N GLY A 219 -63.09 -15.87 -47.31
CA GLY A 219 -63.52 -16.85 -48.33
C GLY A 219 -63.18 -16.47 -49.78
N ALA A 220 -62.55 -15.32 -50.01
CA ALA A 220 -62.34 -14.77 -51.35
C ALA A 220 -61.12 -15.36 -52.09
N THR A 221 -60.12 -15.89 -51.37
CA THR A 221 -58.87 -16.42 -51.94
C THR A 221 -58.63 -17.86 -51.49
N PHE A 222 -58.33 -18.72 -52.45
CA PHE A 222 -57.93 -20.12 -52.24
C PHE A 222 -56.42 -20.26 -52.45
N PHE A 223 -55.71 -20.84 -51.47
CA PHE A 223 -54.28 -21.10 -51.59
C PHE A 223 -54.08 -22.49 -52.20
N ILE A 224 -53.72 -22.52 -53.49
CA ILE A 224 -53.63 -23.75 -54.28
C ILE A 224 -52.16 -24.09 -54.54
N GLU A 225 -51.80 -25.36 -54.35
CA GLU A 225 -50.53 -25.97 -54.79
C GLU A 225 -50.73 -26.57 -56.19
N PRO A 226 -50.16 -25.97 -57.25
CA PRO A 226 -50.29 -26.48 -58.61
C PRO A 226 -49.72 -27.90 -58.77
N MET A 227 -50.35 -28.73 -59.60
CA MET A 227 -49.92 -30.11 -59.85
C MET A 227 -48.43 -30.26 -60.23
N GLY A 228 -47.89 -29.29 -60.97
CA GLY A 228 -46.48 -29.29 -61.39
C GLY A 228 -45.46 -29.17 -60.25
N VAL A 229 -45.86 -28.68 -59.07
CA VAL A 229 -44.97 -28.51 -57.91
C VAL A 229 -45.25 -29.48 -56.77
N VAL A 230 -46.36 -30.23 -56.78
CA VAL A 230 -46.73 -31.17 -55.70
C VAL A 230 -45.61 -32.13 -55.35
N LYS A 231 -44.97 -32.75 -56.37
CA LYS A 231 -43.86 -33.68 -56.15
C LYS A 231 -42.66 -33.00 -55.50
N ALA A 232 -42.31 -31.81 -55.96
CA ALA A 232 -41.14 -31.07 -55.46
C ALA A 232 -41.40 -30.49 -54.05
N ASN A 233 -42.62 -30.06 -53.73
CA ASN A 233 -42.99 -29.66 -52.37
C ASN A 233 -43.03 -30.85 -51.40
N ASN A 234 -43.49 -32.04 -51.82
CA ASN A 234 -43.40 -33.26 -51.01
C ASN A 234 -41.94 -33.63 -50.72
N GLU A 235 -41.09 -33.59 -51.76
CA GLU A 235 -39.64 -33.82 -51.62
C GLU A 235 -38.99 -32.78 -50.70
N LEU A 236 -39.39 -31.51 -50.79
CA LEU A 236 -38.92 -30.47 -49.89
C LEU A 236 -39.30 -30.76 -48.43
N LYS A 237 -40.54 -31.20 -48.17
CA LYS A 237 -40.99 -31.55 -46.82
C LYS A 237 -40.26 -32.77 -46.26
N GLU A 238 -39.98 -33.77 -47.10
CA GLU A 238 -39.16 -34.92 -46.72
C GLU A 238 -37.71 -34.53 -46.41
N LEU A 239 -37.13 -33.63 -47.20
CA LEU A 239 -35.80 -33.08 -46.95
C LEU A 239 -35.76 -32.26 -45.65
N GLN A 240 -36.79 -31.46 -45.36
CA GLN A 240 -36.92 -30.73 -44.09
C GLN A 240 -37.01 -31.68 -42.89
N ALA A 241 -37.79 -32.76 -42.99
CA ALA A 241 -37.86 -33.77 -41.93
C ALA A 241 -36.52 -34.53 -41.74
N ARG A 242 -35.76 -34.73 -42.82
CA ARG A 242 -34.40 -35.27 -42.75
C ARG A 242 -33.41 -34.29 -42.12
N GLU A 243 -33.55 -33.00 -42.43
CA GLU A 243 -32.75 -31.94 -41.81
C GLU A 243 -32.97 -31.92 -40.30
N GLU A 244 -34.23 -31.95 -39.84
CA GLU A 244 -34.57 -31.95 -38.42
C GLU A 244 -33.99 -33.18 -37.69
N LYS A 245 -34.11 -34.37 -38.28
CA LYS A 245 -33.49 -35.60 -37.73
C LYS A 245 -31.97 -35.54 -37.67
N GLU A 246 -31.33 -34.97 -38.70
CA GLU A 246 -29.88 -34.82 -38.73
C GLU A 246 -29.41 -33.80 -37.68
N ILE A 247 -30.17 -32.72 -37.47
CA ILE A 247 -29.95 -31.76 -36.39
C ILE A 247 -30.06 -32.44 -35.02
N GLU A 248 -31.12 -33.22 -34.78
CA GLU A 248 -31.28 -33.99 -33.53
C GLU A 248 -30.10 -34.95 -33.29
N ARG A 249 -29.61 -35.62 -34.35
CA ARG A 249 -28.46 -36.51 -34.29
C ARG A 249 -27.18 -35.75 -33.88
N ILE A 250 -26.92 -34.60 -34.49
CA ILE A 250 -25.77 -33.74 -34.17
C ILE A 250 -25.85 -33.27 -32.71
N LEU A 251 -27.02 -32.80 -32.27
CA LEU A 251 -27.22 -32.35 -30.89
C LEU A 251 -27.02 -33.49 -29.89
N ALA A 252 -27.52 -34.70 -30.18
CA ALA A 252 -27.32 -35.88 -29.34
C ALA A 252 -25.83 -36.28 -29.26
N GLU A 253 -25.10 -36.21 -30.36
CA GLU A 253 -23.65 -36.46 -30.40
C GLU A 253 -22.88 -35.46 -29.52
N LEU A 254 -23.12 -34.16 -29.70
CA LEU A 254 -22.50 -33.11 -28.88
C LEU A 254 -22.87 -33.25 -27.40
N SER A 255 -24.11 -33.62 -27.10
CA SER A 255 -24.58 -33.85 -25.74
C SER A 255 -23.86 -35.02 -25.08
N ALA A 256 -23.66 -36.12 -25.81
CA ALA A 256 -22.93 -37.28 -25.33
C ALA A 256 -21.46 -36.95 -25.05
N GLU A 257 -20.81 -36.13 -25.88
CA GLU A 257 -19.45 -35.64 -25.63
C GLU A 257 -19.40 -34.75 -24.39
N CYS A 258 -20.34 -33.82 -24.21
CA CYS A 258 -20.43 -33.02 -22.99
C CYS A 258 -20.60 -33.90 -21.74
N ALA A 259 -21.37 -34.98 -21.84
CA ALA A 259 -21.59 -35.93 -20.75
C ALA A 259 -20.32 -36.71 -20.37
N GLN A 260 -19.42 -36.98 -21.32
CA GLN A 260 -18.13 -37.63 -21.05
C GLN A 260 -17.21 -36.77 -20.18
N PHE A 261 -17.27 -35.45 -20.36
CA PHE A 261 -16.46 -34.47 -19.62
C PHE A 261 -17.24 -33.75 -18.51
N LYS A 262 -18.35 -34.34 -18.04
CA LYS A 262 -19.26 -33.71 -17.06
C LYS A 262 -18.52 -33.24 -15.81
N ASP A 263 -17.68 -34.09 -15.23
CA ASP A 263 -17.02 -33.79 -13.95
C ASP A 263 -16.02 -32.64 -14.12
N ASP A 264 -15.23 -32.66 -15.20
CA ASP A 264 -14.29 -31.58 -15.53
C ASP A 264 -15.02 -30.24 -15.77
N ILE A 265 -16.13 -30.24 -16.52
CA ILE A 265 -16.91 -29.02 -16.78
C ILE A 265 -17.54 -28.49 -15.50
N THR A 266 -18.01 -29.38 -14.63
CA THR A 266 -18.60 -28.99 -13.33
C THR A 266 -17.53 -28.39 -12.43
N GLN A 267 -16.34 -28.99 -12.39
CA GLN A 267 -15.20 -28.46 -11.63
C GLN A 267 -14.75 -27.10 -12.18
N ASP A 268 -14.64 -26.95 -13.51
CA ASP A 268 -14.32 -25.68 -14.16
C ASP A 268 -15.34 -24.60 -13.77
N TYR A 269 -16.64 -24.94 -13.77
CA TYR A 269 -17.69 -24.04 -13.32
C TYR A 269 -17.49 -23.60 -11.86
N ASP A 270 -17.32 -24.54 -10.92
CA ASP A 270 -17.14 -24.23 -9.51
C ASP A 270 -15.89 -23.36 -9.23
N LEU A 271 -14.79 -23.65 -9.92
CA LEU A 271 -13.56 -22.86 -9.84
C LEU A 271 -13.75 -21.45 -10.41
N LEU A 272 -14.49 -21.30 -11.50
CA LEU A 272 -14.83 -19.98 -12.07
C LEU A 272 -15.69 -19.17 -11.11
N ILE A 273 -16.68 -19.78 -10.45
CA ILE A 273 -17.50 -19.10 -9.43
C ILE A 273 -16.64 -18.67 -8.23
N LEU A 274 -15.75 -19.54 -7.76
CA LEU A 274 -14.82 -19.21 -6.67
C LEU A 274 -13.91 -18.03 -7.06
N LEU A 275 -13.32 -18.07 -8.24
CA LEU A 275 -12.49 -16.98 -8.76
C LEU A 275 -13.29 -15.68 -8.90
N ASP A 276 -14.53 -15.72 -9.39
CA ASP A 276 -15.39 -14.53 -9.48
C ASP A 276 -15.63 -13.88 -8.11
N VAL A 277 -15.90 -14.68 -7.07
CA VAL A 277 -16.03 -14.17 -5.69
C VAL A 277 -14.73 -13.54 -5.19
N ILE A 278 -13.58 -14.21 -5.40
CA ILE A 278 -12.27 -13.69 -4.98
C ILE A 278 -11.98 -12.34 -5.68
N PHE A 279 -12.20 -12.24 -6.98
CA PHE A 279 -12.00 -11.00 -7.73
C PHE A 279 -13.05 -9.92 -7.41
N ALA A 280 -14.27 -10.30 -7.02
CA ALA A 280 -15.26 -9.37 -6.50
C ALA A 280 -14.79 -8.70 -5.21
N ARG A 281 -14.16 -9.46 -4.28
CA ARG A 281 -13.52 -8.89 -3.08
C ARG A 281 -12.44 -7.89 -3.43
N ALA A 282 -11.58 -8.20 -4.40
CA ALA A 282 -10.52 -7.31 -4.88
C ALA A 282 -11.08 -6.00 -5.49
N LYS A 283 -12.11 -6.09 -6.33
CA LYS A 283 -12.78 -4.90 -6.90
C LYS A 283 -13.42 -4.03 -5.82
N LEU A 284 -14.04 -4.64 -4.82
CA LEU A 284 -14.62 -3.91 -3.68
C LEU A 284 -13.50 -3.20 -2.88
N ALA A 285 -12.38 -3.88 -2.64
CA ALA A 285 -11.23 -3.30 -1.95
C ALA A 285 -10.73 -2.01 -2.63
N TYR A 286 -10.60 -2.05 -3.97
CA TYR A 286 -10.21 -0.88 -4.75
C TYR A 286 -11.22 0.29 -4.61
N ARG A 287 -12.52 0.01 -4.72
CA ARG A 287 -13.58 1.04 -4.59
C ARG A 287 -13.59 1.70 -3.22
N MET A 288 -13.26 0.97 -2.15
CA MET A 288 -13.25 1.49 -0.78
C MET A 288 -11.91 2.13 -0.38
N ARG A 289 -10.88 2.05 -1.22
CA ARG A 289 -9.48 2.37 -0.87
C ARG A 289 -9.06 1.61 0.39
N ALA A 290 -9.26 0.30 0.34
CA ALA A 290 -9.08 -0.64 1.44
C ALA A 290 -7.79 -1.46 1.30
N CYS A 291 -7.29 -1.97 2.43
CA CYS A 291 -6.14 -2.86 2.48
C CYS A 291 -6.39 -4.05 3.44
N ALA A 292 -5.52 -5.07 3.35
CA ALA A 292 -5.57 -6.21 4.26
C ALA A 292 -5.06 -5.80 5.66
N PRO A 293 -5.84 -6.05 6.73
CA PRO A 293 -5.31 -5.96 8.08
C PRO A 293 -4.41 -7.17 8.37
N ARG A 294 -3.48 -7.02 9.32
CA ARG A 294 -2.78 -8.18 9.90
C ARG A 294 -3.65 -8.84 10.95
N ILE A 295 -3.80 -10.16 10.85
CA ILE A 295 -4.46 -10.93 11.91
C ILE A 295 -3.51 -11.07 13.09
N VAL A 296 -4.01 -10.79 14.29
CA VAL A 296 -3.25 -10.82 15.55
C VAL A 296 -4.01 -11.57 16.62
N GLU A 297 -3.31 -12.05 17.65
CA GLU A 297 -3.93 -12.77 18.77
C GLU A 297 -4.68 -11.86 19.75
N ARG A 298 -4.28 -10.57 19.83
CA ARG A 298 -4.77 -9.63 20.84
C ARG A 298 -5.16 -8.29 20.20
N GLY A 299 -6.33 -7.81 20.60
CA GLY A 299 -6.82 -6.47 20.30
C GLY A 299 -6.99 -6.17 18.81
N LEU A 300 -7.16 -4.89 18.53
CA LEU A 300 -7.25 -4.32 17.20
C LEU A 300 -6.60 -2.94 17.21
N TYR A 301 -6.02 -2.58 16.07
CA TYR A 301 -5.53 -1.24 15.79
C TYR A 301 -5.85 -0.90 14.33
N LEU A 302 -6.88 -0.09 14.12
CA LEU A 302 -7.37 0.31 12.80
C LEU A 302 -6.87 1.72 12.49
N ARG A 303 -5.81 1.82 11.69
CA ARG A 303 -5.18 3.10 11.34
C ARG A 303 -5.96 3.80 10.24
N LYS A 304 -6.25 5.09 10.41
CA LYS A 304 -7.01 5.91 9.45
C LYS A 304 -8.27 5.19 8.93
N ALA A 305 -8.96 4.50 9.83
CA ALA A 305 -10.18 3.77 9.56
C ALA A 305 -11.28 4.72 9.10
N ARG A 306 -12.00 4.30 8.06
CA ARG A 306 -13.20 5.00 7.56
C ARG A 306 -14.38 4.04 7.58
N HIS A 307 -15.57 4.56 7.80
CA HIS A 307 -16.77 3.73 7.69
C HIS A 307 -17.02 3.38 6.21
N PRO A 308 -17.11 2.10 5.81
CA PRO A 308 -17.13 1.67 4.41
C PRO A 308 -18.39 2.09 3.65
N LEU A 309 -19.49 2.35 4.37
CA LEU A 309 -20.75 2.80 3.76
C LEU A 309 -20.79 4.31 3.48
N LEU A 310 -19.89 5.11 4.06
CA LEU A 310 -19.77 6.54 3.80
C LEU A 310 -18.99 6.79 2.50
N ASP A 311 -19.20 7.98 1.93
CA ASP A 311 -18.43 8.45 0.78
C ASP A 311 -16.93 8.54 1.15
N PRO A 312 -16.03 7.82 0.47
CA PRO A 312 -14.60 7.82 0.78
C PRO A 312 -13.93 9.21 0.76
N ASP A 313 -14.47 10.16 0.00
CA ASP A 313 -13.92 11.51 -0.12
C ASP A 313 -14.42 12.45 0.99
N ARG A 314 -15.51 12.08 1.68
CA ARG A 314 -16.10 12.86 2.78
C ARG A 314 -15.87 12.23 4.15
N ALA A 315 -15.64 10.92 4.20
CA ALA A 315 -15.46 10.18 5.44
C ALA A 315 -14.15 10.56 6.14
N VAL A 316 -14.26 11.06 7.37
CA VAL A 316 -13.11 11.39 8.21
C VAL A 316 -12.44 10.10 8.69
N ALA A 317 -11.13 10.02 8.50
CA ALA A 317 -10.33 8.87 8.89
C ALA A 317 -9.88 8.99 10.35
N ASN A 318 -10.10 7.95 11.15
CA ASN A 318 -9.77 7.91 12.57
C ASN A 318 -8.85 6.73 12.91
N ASP A 319 -7.94 6.93 13.85
CA ASP A 319 -7.16 5.83 14.43
C ASP A 319 -7.99 5.23 15.59
N LEU A 320 -8.28 3.93 15.52
CA LEU A 320 -9.10 3.22 16.51
C LEU A 320 -8.27 2.07 17.11
N MET A 321 -8.23 1.94 18.43
CA MET A 321 -7.50 0.87 19.10
C MET A 321 -8.28 0.31 20.28
N LEU A 322 -8.15 -1.00 20.54
CA LEU A 322 -8.79 -1.70 21.66
C LEU A 322 -8.10 -3.04 21.90
N GLY A 323 -7.83 -3.40 23.15
CA GLY A 323 -7.34 -4.73 23.57
C GLY A 323 -5.82 -4.95 23.55
N GLU A 324 -5.01 -3.91 23.27
CA GLU A 324 -3.56 -3.93 23.50
C GLU A 324 -3.24 -3.24 24.85
N ASP A 325 -3.34 -1.91 24.91
CA ASP A 325 -3.00 -1.11 26.11
C ASP A 325 -4.16 -1.04 27.13
N PHE A 326 -5.39 -1.12 26.64
CA PHE A 326 -6.63 -1.07 27.42
C PHE A 326 -7.66 -2.02 26.80
N ASP A 327 -8.51 -2.61 27.63
CA ASP A 327 -9.54 -3.58 27.20
C ASP A 327 -10.90 -2.91 26.89
N THR A 328 -11.07 -1.66 27.34
CA THR A 328 -12.32 -0.91 27.24
C THR A 328 -12.09 0.50 26.73
N LEU A 329 -12.89 0.90 25.73
CA LEU A 329 -12.91 2.26 25.19
C LEU A 329 -14.25 2.94 25.49
N VAL A 330 -14.24 4.01 26.26
CA VAL A 330 -15.42 4.83 26.56
C VAL A 330 -15.40 6.10 25.72
N ILE A 331 -16.33 6.23 24.78
CA ILE A 331 -16.41 7.34 23.84
C ILE A 331 -17.42 8.37 24.32
N THR A 332 -16.97 9.60 24.51
CA THR A 332 -17.73 10.74 25.03
C THR A 332 -17.84 11.87 23.99
N GLY A 333 -18.76 12.81 24.21
CA GLY A 333 -18.98 13.98 23.33
C GLY A 333 -20.45 14.14 22.91
N PRO A 334 -20.80 15.16 22.11
CA PRO A 334 -22.18 15.35 21.64
C PRO A 334 -22.62 14.27 20.64
N ASN A 335 -23.92 13.97 20.56
CA ASN A 335 -24.45 12.87 19.70
C ASN A 335 -24.14 13.09 18.21
N THR A 336 -24.11 14.35 17.77
CA THR A 336 -23.74 14.75 16.41
C THR A 336 -22.24 14.60 16.11
N GLY A 337 -21.42 14.20 17.09
CA GLY A 337 -19.97 14.08 16.99
C GLY A 337 -19.44 12.83 16.27
N GLY A 338 -20.30 11.85 15.95
CA GLY A 338 -19.89 10.61 15.26
C GLY A 338 -19.58 9.42 16.17
N LYS A 339 -20.06 9.44 17.41
CA LYS A 339 -19.91 8.36 18.42
C LYS A 339 -20.41 7.00 17.94
N THR A 340 -21.70 6.94 17.57
CA THR A 340 -22.34 5.73 17.01
C THR A 340 -21.61 5.22 15.76
N VAL A 341 -21.22 6.13 14.85
CA VAL A 341 -20.48 5.78 13.63
C VAL A 341 -19.12 5.16 13.97
N THR A 342 -18.45 5.65 15.01
CA THR A 342 -17.17 5.12 15.48
C THR A 342 -17.31 3.68 15.94
N ILE A 343 -18.27 3.40 16.83
CA ILE A 343 -18.53 2.04 17.32
C ILE A 343 -18.93 1.10 16.18
N LYS A 344 -19.84 1.55 15.29
CA LYS A 344 -20.21 0.77 14.10
C LYS A 344 -19.00 0.48 13.21
N THR A 345 -18.08 1.44 13.06
CA THR A 345 -16.84 1.24 12.29
C THR A 345 -15.98 0.13 12.90
N ILE A 346 -15.78 0.12 14.22
CA ILE A 346 -15.00 -0.95 14.89
C ILE A 346 -15.63 -2.32 14.62
N GLY A 347 -16.94 -2.47 14.86
CA GLY A 347 -17.64 -3.73 14.66
C GLY A 347 -17.67 -4.18 13.21
N LEU A 348 -18.08 -3.29 12.29
CA LEU A 348 -18.22 -3.61 10.88
C LEU A 348 -16.88 -3.97 10.23
N LEU A 349 -15.80 -3.23 10.53
CA LEU A 349 -14.49 -3.54 9.96
C LEU A 349 -13.94 -4.88 10.50
N THR A 350 -14.21 -5.20 11.77
CA THR A 350 -13.88 -6.51 12.34
C THR A 350 -14.62 -7.64 11.62
N LEU A 351 -15.93 -7.49 11.41
CA LEU A 351 -16.75 -8.47 10.67
C LEU A 351 -16.31 -8.62 9.22
N MET A 352 -16.01 -7.51 8.54
CA MET A 352 -15.50 -7.52 7.16
C MET A 352 -14.18 -8.27 7.04
N ALA A 353 -13.24 -8.01 7.95
CA ALA A 353 -11.96 -8.72 7.99
C ALA A 353 -12.19 -10.23 8.18
N GLN A 354 -13.09 -10.61 9.09
CA GLN A 354 -13.49 -12.01 9.31
C GLN A 354 -14.24 -12.65 8.13
N CYS A 355 -14.76 -11.87 7.18
CA CYS A 355 -15.28 -12.36 5.89
C CYS A 355 -14.19 -12.47 4.80
N GLY A 356 -12.92 -12.20 5.14
CA GLY A 356 -11.80 -12.15 4.18
C GLY A 356 -11.80 -10.91 3.28
N LEU A 357 -12.53 -9.86 3.66
CA LEU A 357 -12.57 -8.59 2.92
C LEU A 357 -11.45 -7.67 3.39
N HIS A 358 -10.81 -6.98 2.44
CA HIS A 358 -9.98 -5.83 2.79
C HIS A 358 -10.85 -4.71 3.37
N ILE A 359 -10.31 -3.97 4.33
CA ILE A 359 -11.03 -2.93 5.07
C ILE A 359 -10.44 -1.54 4.78
N PRO A 360 -11.26 -0.47 4.77
CA PRO A 360 -10.84 0.92 4.49
C PRO A 360 -9.99 1.52 5.63
N VAL A 361 -8.77 1.02 5.75
CA VAL A 361 -7.75 1.43 6.73
C VAL A 361 -6.43 1.74 6.00
N SER A 362 -5.42 2.20 6.73
CA SER A 362 -4.03 2.30 6.25
C SER A 362 -3.20 1.09 6.64
N ASP A 363 -2.02 0.97 6.02
CA ASP A 363 -1.04 -0.07 6.29
C ASP A 363 -0.69 -0.19 7.79
N ASP A 364 -0.30 -1.41 8.18
CA ASP A 364 -0.02 -1.84 9.55
C ASP A 364 -1.24 -1.90 10.49
N SER A 365 -2.46 -1.77 9.97
CA SER A 365 -3.67 -2.06 10.76
C SER A 365 -3.74 -3.52 11.18
N ARG A 366 -4.31 -3.80 12.35
CA ARG A 366 -4.35 -5.10 13.01
C ARG A 366 -5.75 -5.42 13.51
N VAL A 367 -6.15 -6.69 13.43
CA VAL A 367 -7.45 -7.16 13.89
C VAL A 367 -7.32 -8.54 14.52
N LYS A 368 -7.79 -8.69 15.76
CA LYS A 368 -8.09 -9.99 16.38
C LYS A 368 -9.35 -10.58 15.76
N VAL A 369 -9.33 -11.89 15.51
CA VAL A 369 -10.54 -12.64 15.15
C VAL A 369 -11.33 -12.94 16.41
N PHE A 370 -12.59 -12.50 16.42
CA PHE A 370 -13.52 -12.74 17.51
C PHE A 370 -14.49 -13.85 17.15
N ARG A 371 -14.82 -14.67 18.15
CA ARG A 371 -15.87 -15.69 18.03
C ARG A 371 -17.25 -15.05 17.93
N ARG A 372 -17.44 -13.90 18.58
CA ARG A 372 -18.68 -13.10 18.56
C ARG A 372 -18.37 -11.61 18.55
N VAL A 373 -19.13 -10.86 17.74
CA VAL A 373 -19.20 -9.39 17.81
C VAL A 373 -20.64 -9.03 18.15
N LEU A 374 -20.87 -8.56 19.37
CA LEU A 374 -22.19 -8.29 19.91
C LEU A 374 -22.41 -6.79 20.03
N ALA A 375 -23.56 -6.31 19.55
CA ALA A 375 -23.86 -4.89 19.47
C ALA A 375 -25.24 -4.56 20.04
N ASP A 376 -25.28 -3.53 20.90
CA ASP A 376 -26.49 -2.81 21.26
C ASP A 376 -26.37 -1.39 20.71
N VAL A 377 -26.84 -1.21 19.48
CA VAL A 377 -26.79 0.08 18.76
C VAL A 377 -28.14 0.29 18.08
N GLY A 378 -28.86 1.36 18.42
CA GLY A 378 -30.24 1.55 17.94
C GLY A 378 -30.70 3.01 17.97
N ASP A 379 -31.63 3.34 17.06
CA ASP A 379 -32.25 4.67 16.96
C ASP A 379 -33.36 4.85 18.00
N GLU A 380 -33.17 5.77 18.96
CA GLU A 380 -34.18 6.19 19.93
C GLU A 380 -35.41 6.91 19.31
N GLN A 381 -35.50 7.04 17.97
CA GLN A 381 -36.46 7.92 17.29
C GLN A 381 -37.70 7.24 16.69
N SER A 382 -37.94 5.95 16.98
CA SER A 382 -39.24 5.33 16.67
C SER A 382 -40.29 5.79 17.68
N ILE A 383 -41.09 6.79 17.29
CA ILE A 383 -42.18 7.40 18.09
C ILE A 383 -43.21 6.35 18.59
N ALA A 384 -43.27 5.17 17.99
CA ALA A 384 -44.21 4.11 18.34
C ALA A 384 -43.88 3.34 19.65
N GLN A 385 -42.74 3.60 20.28
CA GLN A 385 -42.20 2.73 21.36
C GLN A 385 -41.65 3.47 22.59
N SER A 386 -42.22 4.62 22.95
CA SER A 386 -41.65 5.51 24.00
C SER A 386 -41.68 4.98 25.45
N LEU A 387 -42.14 3.74 25.72
CA LEU A 387 -41.99 3.05 27.01
C LEU A 387 -41.13 1.77 26.92
N SER A 388 -40.75 1.35 25.70
CA SER A 388 -40.10 0.07 25.43
C SER A 388 -38.63 0.19 25.00
N THR A 389 -38.07 1.40 24.88
CA THR A 389 -36.67 1.59 24.45
C THR A 389 -35.69 1.12 25.52
N PHE A 390 -35.69 1.70 26.73
CA PHE A 390 -34.79 1.28 27.82
C PHE A 390 -34.90 -0.21 28.15
N SER A 391 -36.13 -0.72 28.28
CA SER A 391 -36.37 -2.14 28.56
C SER A 391 -35.89 -3.05 27.43
N SER A 392 -36.00 -2.65 26.16
CA SER A 392 -35.50 -3.46 25.03
C SER A 392 -33.97 -3.46 24.95
N HIS A 393 -33.32 -2.32 25.22
CA HIS A 393 -31.88 -2.23 25.40
C HIS A 393 -31.41 -3.13 26.54
N MET A 394 -32.08 -3.06 27.70
CA MET A 394 -31.75 -3.92 28.84
C MET A 394 -31.91 -5.41 28.54
N VAL A 395 -32.98 -5.83 27.87
CA VAL A 395 -33.15 -7.23 27.46
C VAL A 395 -32.02 -7.66 26.52
N ASN A 396 -31.63 -6.79 25.58
CA ASN A 396 -30.51 -7.07 24.67
C ASN A 396 -29.18 -7.19 25.44
N ILE A 397 -28.89 -6.26 26.34
CA ILE A 397 -27.69 -6.25 27.17
C ILE A 397 -27.62 -7.48 28.08
N VAL A 398 -28.72 -7.90 28.69
CA VAL A 398 -28.80 -9.15 29.47
C VAL A 398 -28.43 -10.35 28.59
N GLY A 399 -28.92 -10.39 27.35
CA GLY A 399 -28.52 -11.40 26.37
C GLY A 399 -27.02 -11.35 26.03
N ILE A 400 -26.48 -10.15 25.82
CA ILE A 400 -25.05 -9.93 25.52
C ILE A 400 -24.18 -10.44 26.66
N LEU A 401 -24.48 -10.06 27.91
CA LEU A 401 -23.74 -10.51 29.08
C LEU A 401 -23.86 -12.03 29.30
N GLY A 402 -24.98 -12.65 28.89
CA GLY A 402 -25.15 -14.10 28.93
C GLY A 402 -24.26 -14.87 27.95
N GLU A 403 -23.77 -14.22 26.89
CA GLU A 403 -22.89 -14.82 25.88
C GLU A 403 -21.43 -14.30 25.93
N ALA A 404 -21.13 -13.31 26.78
CA ALA A 404 -19.85 -12.63 26.83
C ALA A 404 -18.71 -13.51 27.39
N ASP A 405 -17.54 -13.43 26.75
CA ASP A 405 -16.29 -14.06 27.19
C ASP A 405 -15.05 -13.41 26.52
N GLY A 406 -13.86 -13.94 26.80
CA GLY A 406 -12.58 -13.48 26.26
C GLY A 406 -12.41 -13.51 24.73
N GLU A 407 -13.36 -14.10 24.01
CA GLU A 407 -13.39 -14.16 22.53
C GLU A 407 -14.49 -13.26 21.94
N THR A 408 -15.06 -12.38 22.76
CA THR A 408 -16.19 -11.52 22.37
C THR A 408 -15.79 -10.05 22.33
N LEU A 409 -16.18 -9.36 21.25
CA LEU A 409 -16.16 -7.90 21.13
C LEU A 409 -17.58 -7.37 21.40
N ILE A 410 -17.71 -6.44 22.34
CA ILE A 410 -18.99 -5.89 22.77
C ILE A 410 -19.02 -4.39 22.46
N LEU A 411 -20.12 -3.97 21.85
CA LEU A 411 -20.33 -2.61 21.35
C LEU A 411 -21.62 -2.05 21.94
N PHE A 412 -21.52 -1.10 22.86
CA PHE A 412 -22.67 -0.45 23.50
C PHE A 412 -22.80 0.99 23.03
N ASP A 413 -23.95 1.37 22.49
CA ASP A 413 -24.25 2.77 22.17
C ASP A 413 -25.16 3.38 23.24
N GLU A 414 -24.78 4.55 23.73
CA GLU A 414 -25.52 5.34 24.73
C GLU A 414 -25.90 4.53 25.98
N LEU A 415 -24.94 3.77 26.51
CA LEU A 415 -25.18 2.84 27.62
C LEU A 415 -25.72 3.58 28.86
N GLY A 416 -26.86 3.10 29.37
CA GLY A 416 -27.54 3.67 30.53
C GLY A 416 -28.47 4.84 30.21
N ALA A 417 -28.63 5.23 28.94
CA ALA A 417 -29.56 6.29 28.52
C ALA A 417 -31.03 5.91 28.77
N GLY A 418 -31.91 6.91 28.89
CA GLY A 418 -33.35 6.72 29.06
C GLY A 418 -33.83 6.48 30.50
N THR A 419 -32.96 6.62 31.51
CA THR A 419 -33.30 6.57 32.95
C THR A 419 -32.69 7.76 33.72
N ASP A 420 -32.86 7.80 35.04
CA ASP A 420 -32.22 8.79 35.92
C ASP A 420 -30.70 8.82 35.66
N PRO A 421 -30.08 10.00 35.45
CA PRO A 421 -28.66 10.08 35.08
C PRO A 421 -27.70 9.42 36.08
N ILE A 422 -27.99 9.51 37.38
CA ILE A 422 -27.12 8.95 38.43
C ILE A 422 -27.23 7.43 38.42
N GLU A 423 -28.45 6.91 38.38
CA GLU A 423 -28.70 5.46 38.31
C GLU A 423 -28.18 4.87 36.99
N GLY A 424 -28.42 5.55 35.87
CA GLY A 424 -28.00 5.13 34.53
C GLY A 424 -26.48 5.06 34.40
N ALA A 425 -25.77 6.05 34.93
CA ALA A 425 -24.31 6.03 34.94
C ALA A 425 -23.73 4.91 35.82
N ALA A 426 -24.28 4.72 37.03
CA ALA A 426 -23.85 3.64 37.91
C ALA A 426 -24.07 2.26 37.28
N LEU A 427 -25.24 2.06 36.64
CA LEU A 427 -25.58 0.84 35.96
C LEU A 427 -24.67 0.58 34.75
N ALA A 428 -24.40 1.60 33.94
CA ALA A 428 -23.52 1.49 32.78
C ALA A 428 -22.09 1.10 33.18
N ALA A 429 -21.54 1.72 34.23
CA ALA A 429 -20.23 1.34 34.76
C ALA A 429 -20.20 -0.12 35.26
N ALA A 430 -21.23 -0.57 35.97
CA ALA A 430 -21.34 -1.95 36.45
C ALA A 430 -21.45 -2.97 35.29
N ILE A 431 -22.19 -2.65 34.24
CA ILE A 431 -22.31 -3.49 33.04
C ILE A 431 -20.95 -3.61 32.32
N ILE A 432 -20.26 -2.48 32.14
CA ILE A 432 -18.92 -2.46 31.53
C ILE A 432 -17.96 -3.32 32.36
N GLU A 433 -17.89 -3.10 33.67
CA GLU A 433 -17.01 -3.85 34.56
C GLU A 433 -17.30 -5.36 34.50
N SER A 434 -18.57 -5.75 34.53
CA SER A 434 -18.96 -7.16 34.43
C SER A 434 -18.53 -7.80 33.12
N ALA A 435 -18.67 -7.10 31.98
CA ALA A 435 -18.19 -7.58 30.69
C ALA A 435 -16.66 -7.72 30.65
N ARG A 436 -15.93 -6.77 31.25
CA ARG A 436 -14.46 -6.79 31.36
C ARG A 436 -13.96 -7.94 32.23
N GLU A 437 -14.61 -8.21 33.36
CA GLU A 437 -14.30 -9.33 34.24
C GLU A 437 -14.44 -10.69 33.53
N MET A 438 -15.35 -10.79 32.55
CA MET A 438 -15.49 -11.96 31.67
C MET A 438 -14.41 -12.04 30.58
N GLY A 439 -13.53 -11.03 30.48
CA GLY A 439 -12.44 -10.93 29.51
C GLY A 439 -12.82 -10.34 28.16
N ALA A 440 -14.06 -9.87 27.98
CA ALA A 440 -14.52 -9.31 26.72
C ALA A 440 -13.84 -7.95 26.44
N LEU A 441 -13.67 -7.62 25.16
CA LEU A 441 -13.26 -6.28 24.74
C LEU A 441 -14.49 -5.41 24.54
N VAL A 442 -14.49 -4.21 25.11
CA VAL A 442 -15.69 -3.35 25.17
C VAL A 442 -15.43 -1.99 24.53
N ALA A 443 -16.30 -1.56 23.64
CA ALA A 443 -16.40 -0.16 23.25
C ALA A 443 -17.79 0.35 23.60
N ALA A 444 -17.87 1.42 24.38
CA ALA A 444 -19.13 2.00 24.86
C ALA A 444 -19.17 3.49 24.56
N THR A 445 -20.32 4.03 24.12
CA THR A 445 -20.52 5.48 24.07
C THR A 445 -21.40 5.93 25.23
N THR A 446 -21.19 7.17 25.68
CA THR A 446 -21.97 7.74 26.78
C THR A 446 -22.06 9.26 26.70
N HIS A 447 -23.03 9.80 27.43
CA HIS A 447 -23.22 11.23 27.67
C HIS A 447 -22.96 11.60 29.15
N TYR A 448 -22.82 10.61 30.01
CA TYR A 448 -22.72 10.81 31.46
C TYR A 448 -21.32 11.26 31.86
N ALA A 449 -21.23 12.27 32.71
CA ALA A 449 -19.96 12.81 33.19
C ALA A 449 -19.25 11.81 34.12
N GLU A 450 -20.03 11.07 34.90
CA GLU A 450 -19.60 10.04 35.82
C GLU A 450 -18.84 8.91 35.11
N LEU A 451 -19.25 8.55 33.88
CA LEU A 451 -18.51 7.57 33.07
C LEU A 451 -17.18 8.12 32.55
N LYS A 452 -17.06 9.44 32.34
CA LYS A 452 -15.76 10.07 32.02
C LYS A 452 -14.79 9.89 33.18
N VAL A 453 -15.27 10.10 34.40
CA VAL A 453 -14.48 9.92 35.63
C VAL A 453 -14.07 8.46 35.78
N TYR A 454 -15.01 7.53 35.63
CA TYR A 454 -14.73 6.08 35.63
C TYR A 454 -13.64 5.71 34.62
N ALA A 455 -13.72 6.20 33.39
CA ALA A 455 -12.72 5.91 32.35
C ALA A 455 -11.32 6.48 32.66
N MET A 456 -11.22 7.56 33.44
CA MET A 456 -9.93 8.15 33.83
C MET A 456 -9.30 7.50 35.05
N THR A 457 -10.12 6.94 35.95
CA THR A 457 -9.66 6.41 37.25
C THR A 457 -9.50 4.89 37.27
N THR A 458 -10.08 4.20 36.28
CA THR A 458 -10.11 2.74 36.24
C THR A 458 -9.01 2.18 35.33
N PRO A 459 -8.06 1.38 35.86
CA PRO A 459 -7.03 0.73 35.03
C PRO A 459 -7.64 -0.15 33.94
N GLY A 460 -7.10 -0.07 32.72
CA GLY A 460 -7.56 -0.85 31.56
C GLY A 460 -8.79 -0.27 30.85
N VAL A 461 -9.34 0.84 31.34
CA VAL A 461 -10.37 1.63 30.65
C VAL A 461 -9.71 2.89 30.11
N GLU A 462 -10.00 3.22 28.86
CA GLU A 462 -9.50 4.42 28.22
C GLU A 462 -10.66 5.29 27.73
N ASN A 463 -10.49 6.61 27.85
CA ASN A 463 -11.47 7.57 27.38
C ASN A 463 -11.17 7.97 25.93
N ALA A 464 -12.20 8.21 25.13
CA ALA A 464 -12.06 8.89 23.86
C ALA A 464 -13.14 9.95 23.69
N SER A 465 -12.86 10.97 22.89
CA SER A 465 -13.85 12.01 22.59
C SER A 465 -13.92 12.39 21.13
N CYS A 466 -15.13 12.71 20.67
CA CYS A 466 -15.33 13.28 19.34
C CYS A 466 -15.07 14.80 19.38
N GLU A 467 -14.11 15.25 18.57
CA GLU A 467 -13.72 16.66 18.49
C GLU A 467 -14.84 17.52 17.85
N PHE A 468 -15.20 18.60 18.54
CA PHE A 468 -16.23 19.55 18.11
C PHE A 468 -15.62 20.94 17.92
N ASN A 469 -15.79 21.51 16.72
CA ASN A 469 -15.32 22.85 16.44
C ASN A 469 -16.37 23.87 16.89
N VAL A 470 -16.08 24.55 18.00
CA VAL A 470 -16.95 25.58 18.57
C VAL A 470 -17.07 26.77 17.60
N ASP A 471 -16.00 27.11 16.86
CA ASP A 471 -15.95 28.20 15.86
C ASP A 471 -16.92 28.02 14.70
N SER A 472 -16.95 26.83 14.11
CA SER A 472 -17.85 26.52 12.99
C SER A 472 -19.19 25.94 13.44
N LEU A 473 -19.38 25.69 14.75
CA LEU A 473 -20.52 24.94 15.31
C LEU A 473 -20.73 23.57 14.63
N ALA A 474 -19.66 22.96 14.15
CA ALA A 474 -19.73 21.72 13.38
C ALA A 474 -18.86 20.62 14.02
N PRO A 475 -19.35 19.37 14.05
CA PRO A 475 -18.51 18.23 14.42
C PRO A 475 -17.38 18.07 13.39
N THR A 476 -16.17 17.79 13.87
CA THR A 476 -15.03 17.47 12.98
C THR A 476 -14.99 15.98 12.64
N TYR A 477 -15.75 15.16 13.38
CA TYR A 477 -15.76 13.70 13.33
C TYR A 477 -14.41 13.04 13.61
N ARG A 478 -13.44 13.79 14.16
CA ARG A 478 -12.17 13.26 14.62
C ARG A 478 -12.33 12.67 16.02
N LEU A 479 -11.89 11.44 16.22
CA LEU A 479 -11.82 10.78 17.52
C LEU A 479 -10.45 11.03 18.16
N LEU A 480 -10.46 11.37 19.45
CA LEU A 480 -9.29 11.64 20.26
C LEU A 480 -9.23 10.63 21.42
N ILE A 481 -8.36 9.63 21.32
CA ILE A 481 -8.17 8.61 22.36
C ILE A 481 -7.24 9.17 23.46
N GLY A 482 -7.54 8.81 24.72
CA GLY A 482 -6.87 9.29 25.93
C GLY A 482 -7.37 10.64 26.43
N ILE A 483 -8.38 11.24 25.79
CA ILE A 483 -8.82 12.60 26.07
C ILE A 483 -10.33 12.65 26.34
N PRO A 484 -10.76 13.00 27.56
CA PRO A 484 -12.16 13.25 27.87
C PRO A 484 -12.73 14.43 27.10
N GLY A 485 -13.95 14.30 26.59
CA GLY A 485 -14.61 15.39 25.86
C GLY A 485 -15.20 16.43 26.80
N LYS A 486 -15.00 17.72 26.48
CA LYS A 486 -15.62 18.85 27.20
C LYS A 486 -17.10 19.03 26.86
N SER A 487 -17.88 19.53 27.82
CA SER A 487 -19.30 19.80 27.63
C SER A 487 -19.53 21.20 27.01
N ASN A 488 -19.63 21.29 25.67
CA ASN A 488 -19.73 22.57 24.94
C ASN A 488 -21.11 23.26 24.96
N ALA A 489 -22.06 22.79 25.76
CA ALA A 489 -23.47 23.19 25.68
C ALA A 489 -23.69 24.70 25.81
N PHE A 490 -22.97 25.38 26.72
CA PHE A 490 -23.10 26.83 26.91
C PHE A 490 -22.48 27.64 25.78
N ALA A 491 -21.28 27.26 25.32
CA ALA A 491 -20.61 27.94 24.21
C ALA A 491 -21.40 27.82 22.90
N ILE A 492 -22.02 26.66 22.66
CA ILE A 492 -22.93 26.44 21.53
C ILE A 492 -24.19 27.32 21.70
N SER A 493 -24.81 27.28 22.87
CA SER A 493 -26.04 28.03 23.16
C SER A 493 -25.84 29.55 23.01
N GLU A 494 -24.70 30.08 23.46
CA GLU A 494 -24.34 31.49 23.29
C GLU A 494 -24.25 31.89 21.81
N ARG A 495 -23.57 31.07 21.00
CA ARG A 495 -23.44 31.32 19.55
C ARG A 495 -24.74 31.19 18.79
N LEU A 496 -25.65 30.33 19.25
CA LEU A 496 -27.01 30.22 18.72
C LEU A 496 -27.91 31.40 19.16
N GLY A 497 -27.39 32.33 19.95
CA GLY A 497 -28.07 33.58 20.32
C GLY A 497 -28.77 33.54 21.69
N LEU A 498 -28.52 32.53 22.52
CA LEU A 498 -29.07 32.51 23.88
C LEU A 498 -28.44 33.65 24.71
N PRO A 499 -29.22 34.53 25.34
CA PRO A 499 -28.68 35.64 26.12
C PRO A 499 -27.71 35.18 27.21
N LYS A 500 -26.55 35.86 27.31
CA LYS A 500 -25.53 35.57 28.33
C LYS A 500 -26.09 35.54 29.76
N SER A 501 -27.11 36.35 30.03
CA SER A 501 -27.77 36.39 31.35
C SER A 501 -28.49 35.08 31.71
N ILE A 502 -28.99 34.33 30.73
CA ILE A 502 -29.59 33.00 30.94
C ILE A 502 -28.49 31.97 31.14
N ILE A 503 -27.44 32.03 30.33
CA ILE A 503 -26.27 31.12 30.43
C ILE A 503 -25.61 31.25 31.81
N GLN A 504 -25.40 32.47 32.29
CA GLN A 504 -24.84 32.73 33.63
C GLN A 504 -25.72 32.17 34.75
N LYS A 505 -27.05 32.31 34.62
CA LYS A 505 -28.00 31.72 35.58
C LYS A 505 -28.00 30.20 35.54
N ALA A 506 -27.81 29.59 34.37
CA ALA A 506 -27.73 28.14 34.22
C ALA A 506 -26.40 27.59 34.75
N ALA A 507 -25.28 28.24 34.46
CA ALA A 507 -23.96 27.89 34.97
C ALA A 507 -23.90 27.93 36.50
N ALA A 508 -24.57 28.90 37.13
CA ALA A 508 -24.68 29.00 38.59
C ALA A 508 -25.49 27.87 39.26
N ARG A 509 -26.17 27.01 38.48
CA ARG A 509 -26.93 25.86 38.98
C ARG A 509 -26.17 24.53 38.86
N ILE A 510 -25.02 24.51 38.18
CA ILE A 510 -24.18 23.31 38.10
C ILE A 510 -23.42 23.17 39.41
N ASP A 511 -23.30 21.93 39.90
CA ASP A 511 -22.54 21.63 41.11
C ASP A 511 -21.09 22.13 41.01
N ALA A 512 -20.56 22.67 42.11
CA ALA A 512 -19.25 23.29 42.15
C ALA A 512 -18.11 22.28 41.84
N GLU A 513 -18.30 21.00 42.16
CA GLU A 513 -17.36 19.94 41.80
C GLU A 513 -17.35 19.67 40.29
N ASN A 514 -18.52 19.63 39.65
CA ASN A 514 -18.64 19.45 38.20
C ASN A 514 -18.06 20.64 37.42
N VAL A 515 -18.25 21.87 37.91
CA VAL A 515 -17.64 23.07 37.30
C VAL A 515 -16.11 23.00 37.37
N ARG A 516 -15.54 22.68 38.54
CA ARG A 516 -14.08 22.53 38.68
C ARG A 516 -13.51 21.43 37.80
N PHE A 517 -14.22 20.33 37.65
CA PHE A 517 -13.81 19.23 36.78
C PHE A 517 -13.78 19.65 35.31
N GLU A 518 -14.83 20.31 34.81
CA GLU A 518 -14.88 20.83 33.44
C GLU A 518 -13.83 21.94 33.19
N ASP A 519 -13.50 22.76 34.20
CA ASP A 519 -12.42 23.75 34.11
C ASP A 519 -11.04 23.08 33.92
N VAL A 520 -10.77 21.98 34.65
CA VAL A 520 -9.54 21.19 34.48
C VAL A 520 -9.47 20.56 33.09
N LEU A 521 -10.58 20.00 32.60
CA LEU A 521 -10.64 19.47 31.23
C LEU A 521 -10.38 20.54 30.18
N THR A 522 -10.88 21.76 30.40
CA THR A 522 -10.67 22.91 29.50
C THR A 522 -9.20 23.31 29.46
N GLN A 523 -8.53 23.40 30.61
CA GLN A 523 -7.10 23.73 30.67
C GLN A 523 -6.22 22.66 30.00
N LEU A 524 -6.55 21.38 30.18
CA LEU A 524 -5.84 20.27 29.53
C LEU A 524 -6.00 20.31 28.00
N ASP A 525 -7.21 20.59 27.49
CA ASP A 525 -7.46 20.74 26.05
C ASP A 525 -6.68 21.93 25.46
N GLU A 526 -6.67 23.08 26.14
CA GLU A 526 -5.92 24.27 25.70
C GLU A 526 -4.40 24.01 25.61
N GLN A 527 -3.80 23.44 26.66
CA GLN A 527 -2.38 23.08 26.67
C GLN A 527 -2.06 22.06 25.56
N ARG A 528 -2.97 21.13 25.30
CA ARG A 528 -2.79 20.11 24.27
C ARG A 528 -2.91 20.67 22.86
N GLN A 529 -3.86 21.58 22.61
CA GLN A 529 -3.97 22.27 21.32
C GLN A 529 -2.73 23.11 21.03
N GLU A 530 -2.18 23.76 22.05
CA GLU A 530 -0.90 24.46 21.94
C GLU A 530 0.24 23.48 21.57
N MET A 531 0.35 22.37 22.29
CA MET A 531 1.36 21.34 22.04
C MET A 531 1.25 20.71 20.63
N GLU A 532 0.04 20.44 20.14
CA GLU A 532 -0.16 19.92 18.77
C GLU A 532 0.21 20.96 17.71
N ARG A 533 -0.12 22.25 17.92
CA ARG A 533 0.31 23.32 17.01
C ARG A 533 1.83 23.44 16.96
N GLU A 534 2.50 23.35 18.10
CA GLU A 534 3.96 23.34 18.18
C GLU A 534 4.55 22.12 17.46
N LYS A 535 3.96 20.95 17.65
CA LYS A 535 4.40 19.70 17.00
C LYS A 535 4.23 19.75 15.48
N GLU A 536 3.09 20.25 14.99
CA GLU A 536 2.87 20.46 13.56
C GLU A 536 3.81 21.53 12.97
N ALA A 537 4.08 22.61 13.71
CA ALA A 537 5.04 23.62 13.30
C ALA A 537 6.46 23.03 13.21
N ALA A 538 6.88 22.23 14.21
CA ALA A 538 8.15 21.54 14.21
C ALA A 538 8.26 20.51 13.07
N ALA A 539 7.19 19.77 12.77
CA ALA A 539 7.14 18.82 11.66
C ALA A 539 7.27 19.53 10.30
N ARG A 540 6.58 20.66 10.10
CA ARG A 540 6.72 21.51 8.91
C ARG A 540 8.16 22.01 8.75
N LEU A 541 8.73 22.56 9.82
CA LEU A 541 10.10 23.09 9.82
C LEU A 541 11.13 21.99 9.47
N ARG A 542 10.96 20.78 10.00
CA ARG A 542 11.81 19.62 9.66
C ARG A 542 11.72 19.25 8.18
N ARG A 543 10.51 19.25 7.62
CA ARG A 543 10.29 18.93 6.20
C ARG A 543 10.95 19.97 5.28
N GLU A 544 10.78 21.26 5.61
CA GLU A 544 11.44 22.36 4.89
C GLU A 544 12.96 22.25 4.99
N MET A 545 13.51 21.90 6.16
CA MET A 545 14.93 21.66 6.33
C MET A 545 15.43 20.49 5.46
N GLU A 546 14.70 19.37 5.39
CA GLU A 546 15.08 18.22 4.56
C GLU A 546 15.06 18.56 3.06
N GLU A 547 14.03 19.27 2.59
CA GLU A 547 13.93 19.72 1.21
C GLU A 547 15.05 20.72 0.86
N THR A 548 15.32 21.68 1.75
CA THR A 548 16.40 22.65 1.57
C THR A 548 17.77 21.97 1.59
N ALA A 549 17.97 20.97 2.46
CA ALA A 549 19.20 20.19 2.50
C ALA A 549 19.38 19.36 1.23
N LYS A 550 18.32 18.76 0.69
CA LYS A 550 18.35 18.03 -0.58
C LYS A 550 18.70 18.96 -1.74
N ALA A 551 18.03 20.12 -1.84
CA ALA A 551 18.31 21.13 -2.86
C ALA A 551 19.75 21.66 -2.77
N SER A 552 20.26 21.88 -1.56
CA SER A 552 21.65 22.30 -1.32
C SER A 552 22.66 21.25 -1.77
N ARG A 553 22.39 19.95 -1.52
CA ARG A 553 23.24 18.84 -1.98
C ARG A 553 23.26 18.77 -3.52
N GLU A 554 22.10 18.87 -4.16
CA GLU A 554 22.00 18.87 -5.62
C GLU A 554 22.72 20.07 -6.25
N TYR A 555 22.59 21.26 -5.64
CA TYR A 555 23.30 22.46 -6.10
C TYR A 555 24.82 22.32 -5.95
N LYS A 556 25.30 21.81 -4.81
CA LYS A 556 26.74 21.54 -4.61
C LYS A 556 27.28 20.53 -5.63
N ALA A 557 26.56 19.45 -5.88
CA ALA A 557 26.95 18.45 -6.87
C ALA A 557 27.05 19.05 -8.30
N LYS A 558 26.11 19.94 -8.68
CA LYS A 558 26.19 20.67 -9.95
C LYS A 558 27.41 21.59 -10.00
N MET A 559 27.67 22.35 -8.95
CA MET A 559 28.82 23.25 -8.87
C MET A 559 30.16 22.50 -8.93
N GLU A 560 30.26 21.33 -8.30
CA GLU A 560 31.46 20.48 -8.38
C GLU A 560 31.65 19.92 -9.79
N ALA A 561 30.57 19.48 -10.46
CA ALA A 561 30.64 19.01 -11.84
C ALA A 561 31.04 20.12 -12.82
N GLU A 562 30.55 21.35 -12.64
CA GLU A 562 30.96 22.51 -13.45
C GLU A 562 32.43 22.88 -13.22
N ARG A 563 32.89 22.87 -11.95
CA ARG A 563 34.31 23.08 -11.63
C ARG A 563 35.19 22.01 -12.25
N ALA A 564 34.81 20.74 -12.18
CA ALA A 564 35.57 19.65 -12.79
C ALA A 564 35.72 19.84 -14.31
N LYS A 565 34.62 20.19 -15.00
CA LYS A 565 34.65 20.50 -16.44
C LYS A 565 35.52 21.71 -16.78
N ALA A 566 35.48 22.76 -15.95
CA ALA A 566 36.31 23.95 -16.16
C ALA A 566 37.80 23.64 -15.99
N VAL A 567 38.17 22.83 -14.99
CA VAL A 567 39.55 22.38 -14.77
C VAL A 567 40.03 21.49 -15.92
N GLU A 568 39.20 20.54 -16.37
CA GLU A 568 39.53 19.67 -17.50
C GLU A 568 39.76 20.47 -18.78
N LYS A 569 38.88 21.45 -19.06
CA LYS A 569 39.03 22.35 -20.21
C LYS A 569 40.31 23.19 -20.13
N ALA A 570 40.61 23.76 -18.95
CA ALA A 570 41.83 24.54 -18.75
C ALA A 570 43.10 23.67 -18.90
N GLN A 571 43.07 22.42 -18.45
CA GLN A 571 44.18 21.48 -18.64
C GLN A 571 44.36 21.09 -20.12
N ALA A 572 43.26 20.89 -20.86
CA ALA A 572 43.30 20.60 -22.28
C ALA A 572 43.86 21.78 -23.09
N GLU A 573 43.42 23.00 -22.79
CA GLU A 573 43.96 24.23 -23.40
C GLU A 573 45.45 24.42 -23.08
N ALA A 574 45.86 24.19 -21.83
CA ALA A 574 47.28 24.25 -21.44
C ALA A 574 48.13 23.21 -22.17
N ARG A 575 47.62 21.98 -22.36
CA ARG A 575 48.31 20.94 -23.15
C ARG A 575 48.42 21.32 -24.62
N ALA A 576 47.36 21.85 -25.21
CA ALA A 576 47.37 22.30 -26.60
C ALA A 576 48.40 23.41 -26.84
N ILE A 577 48.50 24.38 -25.92
CA ILE A 577 49.52 25.44 -25.98
C ILE A 577 50.94 24.86 -25.86
N LEU A 578 51.15 23.87 -24.98
CA LEU A 578 52.45 23.21 -24.83
C LEU A 578 52.84 22.40 -26.06
N ASP A 579 51.88 21.71 -26.69
CA ASP A 579 52.12 20.94 -27.91
C ASP A 579 52.38 21.88 -29.10
N GLU A 580 51.66 22.99 -29.21
CA GLU A 580 51.93 24.03 -30.22
C GLU A 580 53.32 24.65 -30.01
N ALA A 581 53.69 24.96 -28.76
CA ALA A 581 55.03 25.46 -28.45
C ALA A 581 56.13 24.43 -28.79
N ARG A 582 55.88 23.13 -28.58
CA ARG A 582 56.78 22.04 -28.98
C ARG A 582 56.91 21.92 -30.48
N ASP A 583 55.81 21.94 -31.22
CA ASP A 583 55.81 21.86 -32.67
C ASP A 583 56.56 23.05 -33.27
N THR A 584 56.31 24.25 -32.75
CA THR A 584 57.01 25.47 -33.17
C THR A 584 58.51 25.37 -32.87
N ALA A 585 58.88 24.88 -31.68
CA ALA A 585 60.28 24.65 -31.32
C ALA A 585 60.95 23.62 -32.24
N ASP A 586 60.29 22.51 -32.54
CA ASP A 586 60.79 21.48 -33.45
C ASP A 586 60.94 22.00 -34.88
N GLN A 587 60.06 22.90 -35.32
CA GLN A 587 60.14 23.58 -36.62
C GLN A 587 61.34 24.53 -36.68
N VAL A 588 61.54 25.33 -35.63
CA VAL A 588 62.72 26.20 -35.45
C VAL A 588 64.01 25.36 -35.39
N PHE A 589 64.01 24.21 -34.70
CA PHE A 589 65.14 23.29 -34.69
C PHE A 589 65.41 22.64 -36.05
N LYS A 590 64.36 22.37 -36.84
CA LYS A 590 64.50 21.91 -38.23
C LYS A 590 65.16 22.98 -39.11
N GLU A 591 64.69 24.22 -39.02
CA GLU A 591 65.28 25.35 -39.76
C GLU A 591 66.72 25.64 -39.33
N LEU A 592 67.03 25.60 -38.03
CA LEU A 592 68.39 25.70 -37.51
C LEU A 592 69.30 24.57 -37.99
N ASN A 593 68.79 23.34 -38.07
CA ASN A 593 69.53 22.20 -38.61
C ASN A 593 69.74 22.29 -40.12
N ASP A 594 68.77 22.80 -40.87
CA ASP A 594 68.91 23.04 -42.31
C ASP A 594 69.87 24.22 -42.61
N MET A 595 69.90 25.25 -41.78
CA MET A 595 70.91 26.31 -41.82
C MET A 595 72.30 25.80 -41.44
N ARG A 596 72.41 24.95 -40.39
CA ARG A 596 73.68 24.30 -39.99
C ARG A 596 74.18 23.32 -41.05
N ARG A 597 73.30 22.59 -41.74
CA ARG A 597 73.65 21.73 -42.90
C ARG A 597 74.24 22.51 -44.08
N ARG A 598 73.88 23.79 -44.23
CA ARG A 598 74.41 24.68 -45.28
C ARG A 598 75.73 25.36 -44.90
N GLN A 599 76.15 25.29 -43.63
CA GLN A 599 77.43 25.82 -43.15
C GLN A 599 78.19 24.76 -42.34
N ARG A 600 78.96 23.92 -43.05
CA ARG A 600 80.28 23.35 -42.70
C ARG A 600 80.44 21.87 -43.05
N LYS A 601 81.62 21.60 -43.61
CA LYS A 601 82.30 20.32 -43.79
C LYS A 601 82.64 19.71 -42.42
N GLU A 602 82.60 18.37 -42.37
CA GLU A 602 83.22 17.41 -41.43
C GLU A 602 83.39 17.76 -39.94
N GLU A 603 82.97 16.80 -39.11
CA GLU A 603 83.24 16.61 -37.67
C GLU A 603 82.61 17.61 -36.67
N ASP A 604 81.39 17.27 -36.20
CA ASP A 604 81.08 17.10 -34.76
C ASP A 604 79.57 16.85 -34.56
N TRP A 605 79.13 15.62 -34.82
CA TRP A 605 77.75 15.16 -34.60
C TRP A 605 77.48 14.76 -33.14
N GLN A 606 78.50 14.77 -32.27
CA GLN A 606 78.37 14.38 -30.86
C GLN A 606 77.92 15.51 -29.92
N ARG A 607 78.30 16.78 -30.18
CA ARG A 607 77.97 17.91 -29.28
C ARG A 607 76.50 18.34 -29.33
N VAL A 608 75.84 18.21 -30.48
CA VAL A 608 74.43 18.62 -30.67
C VAL A 608 73.47 17.67 -29.95
N ASN A 609 73.85 16.41 -29.75
CA ASN A 609 73.00 15.43 -29.07
C ASN A 609 72.99 15.64 -27.55
N ASP A 610 74.12 16.08 -26.97
CA ASP A 610 74.22 16.40 -25.54
C ASP A 610 73.44 17.67 -25.16
N GLU A 611 73.43 18.69 -26.02
CA GLU A 611 72.58 19.88 -25.83
C GLU A 611 71.08 19.57 -25.98
N ARG A 612 70.71 18.64 -26.88
CA ARG A 612 69.33 18.15 -27.01
C ARG A 612 68.87 17.38 -25.78
N ALA A 613 69.74 16.58 -25.16
CA ALA A 613 69.44 15.87 -23.91
C ALA A 613 69.38 16.80 -22.69
N ALA A 614 70.09 17.93 -22.72
CA ALA A 614 70.00 18.98 -21.70
C ALA A 614 68.69 19.78 -21.84
N LEU A 615 68.28 20.13 -23.07
CA LEU A 615 67.05 20.88 -23.31
C LEU A 615 65.79 20.05 -23.03
N ARG A 616 65.80 18.74 -23.33
CA ARG A 616 64.73 17.81 -22.95
C ARG A 616 64.62 17.62 -21.44
N ARG A 617 65.76 17.69 -20.71
CA ARG A 617 65.76 17.69 -19.24
C ARG A 617 65.20 18.99 -18.68
N SER A 618 65.54 20.15 -19.25
CA SER A 618 64.94 21.43 -18.82
C SER A 618 63.45 21.55 -19.13
N LEU A 619 62.98 20.93 -20.22
CA LEU A 619 61.54 20.84 -20.55
C LEU A 619 60.79 19.86 -19.64
N ASN A 620 61.39 18.72 -19.28
CA ASN A 620 60.81 17.81 -18.28
C ASN A 620 60.81 18.41 -16.86
N GLU A 621 61.80 19.23 -16.50
CA GLU A 621 61.78 20.01 -15.26
C GLU A 621 60.71 21.12 -15.28
N ALA A 622 60.39 21.68 -16.45
CA ALA A 622 59.29 22.63 -16.60
C ALA A 622 57.91 21.94 -16.53
N GLU A 623 57.75 20.74 -17.09
CA GLU A 623 56.53 19.92 -16.94
C GLU A 623 56.34 19.42 -15.50
N GLY A 624 57.42 19.14 -14.77
CA GLY A 624 57.36 18.82 -13.34
C GLY A 624 56.83 19.96 -12.46
N LYS A 625 56.96 21.23 -12.91
CA LYS A 625 56.44 22.41 -12.20
C LYS A 625 54.96 22.70 -12.48
N LEU A 626 54.39 22.14 -13.54
CA LEU A 626 52.96 22.28 -13.89
C LEU A 626 52.06 21.22 -13.22
N GLY A 627 52.67 20.20 -12.59
CA GLY A 627 51.99 19.17 -11.79
C GLY A 627 52.03 19.41 -10.27
N ALA A 628 52.44 20.58 -9.81
CA ALA A 628 52.52 20.90 -8.38
C ALA A 628 51.15 21.37 -7.85
N ARG A 629 50.51 20.53 -7.02
CA ARG A 629 49.52 21.00 -6.04
C ARG A 629 50.20 22.09 -5.18
N PRO A 630 49.49 23.15 -4.74
CA PRO A 630 50.07 24.07 -3.77
C PRO A 630 50.41 23.28 -2.50
N GLU A 631 51.70 23.11 -2.22
CA GLU A 631 52.17 22.72 -0.90
C GLU A 631 51.88 23.90 0.03
N GLU A 632 50.96 23.69 0.97
CA GLU A 632 50.89 24.53 2.16
C GLU A 632 52.25 24.47 2.88
N PRO A 633 52.78 25.60 3.38
CA PRO A 633 54.08 25.60 4.04
C PRO A 633 54.00 24.73 5.29
N ALA A 634 54.76 23.64 5.31
CA ALA A 634 54.88 22.79 6.49
C ALA A 634 55.43 23.62 7.67
N PRO A 635 54.77 23.60 8.84
CA PRO A 635 55.26 24.31 10.02
C PRO A 635 56.61 23.71 10.48
N PRO A 636 57.50 24.53 11.06
CA PRO A 636 58.86 24.12 11.37
C PRO A 636 58.93 22.99 12.42
N PRO A 637 59.99 22.16 12.40
CA PRO A 637 60.15 21.06 13.34
C PRO A 637 60.19 21.55 14.78
N THR A 638 59.48 20.86 15.68
CA THR A 638 59.32 21.25 17.09
C THR A 638 60.59 21.10 17.93
N ARG A 639 61.51 20.18 17.58
CA ARG A 639 62.87 20.04 18.16
C ARG A 639 63.77 19.07 17.36
N PRO A 640 65.11 19.11 17.52
CA PRO A 640 66.01 18.10 16.97
C PRO A 640 65.85 16.72 17.64
N ALA A 641 66.02 15.65 16.86
CA ALA A 641 65.80 14.25 17.23
C ALA A 641 66.98 13.66 18.01
N ARG A 642 66.69 12.83 19.01
CA ARG A 642 67.71 12.15 19.82
C ARG A 642 67.62 10.63 19.64
N ALA A 643 68.70 9.93 19.97
CA ALA A 643 68.71 8.47 19.97
C ALA A 643 67.61 7.94 20.92
N GLY A 644 66.75 7.06 20.43
CA GLY A 644 65.58 6.53 21.13
C GLY A 644 64.24 7.15 20.72
N ASP A 645 64.24 8.29 20.01
CA ASP A 645 63.01 8.94 19.55
C ASP A 645 62.39 8.18 18.36
N THR A 646 61.06 8.11 18.30
CA THR A 646 60.33 7.69 17.09
C THR A 646 60.17 8.90 16.19
N VAL A 647 60.70 8.80 14.97
CA VAL A 647 60.71 9.85 13.97
C VAL A 647 60.00 9.41 12.70
N GLU A 648 59.29 10.33 12.06
CA GLU A 648 58.69 10.13 10.75
C GLU A 648 59.57 10.75 9.67
N LEU A 649 59.91 9.98 8.64
CA LEU A 649 60.68 10.44 7.49
C LEU A 649 59.77 11.27 6.58
N VAL A 650 60.04 12.58 6.47
CA VAL A 650 59.13 13.56 5.83
C VAL A 650 58.84 13.23 4.37
N LYS A 651 59.81 12.70 3.63
CA LYS A 651 59.65 12.35 2.20
C LYS A 651 58.90 11.04 1.95
N MET A 652 58.80 10.15 2.95
CA MET A 652 58.22 8.82 2.77
C MET A 652 57.05 8.50 3.72
N GLY A 653 56.72 9.39 4.65
CA GLY A 653 55.60 9.22 5.60
C GLY A 653 55.72 7.96 6.48
N THR A 654 56.93 7.41 6.62
CA THR A 654 57.18 6.13 7.31
C THR A 654 57.82 6.41 8.67
N GLN A 655 57.28 5.80 9.72
CA GLN A 655 57.82 5.89 11.08
C GLN A 655 59.05 4.99 11.26
N ALA A 656 60.09 5.53 11.89
CA ALA A 656 61.35 4.86 12.15
C ALA A 656 61.88 5.28 13.53
N THR A 657 62.58 4.40 14.23
CA THR A 657 63.20 4.73 15.53
C THR A 657 64.65 5.14 15.34
N VAL A 658 65.09 6.23 15.97
CA VAL A 658 66.48 6.68 15.93
C VAL A 658 67.34 5.76 16.80
N LEU A 659 68.27 5.03 16.17
CA LEU A 659 69.23 4.17 16.88
C LEU A 659 70.41 4.94 17.45
N SER A 660 70.98 5.88 16.68
CA SER A 660 72.10 6.72 17.14
C SER A 660 72.23 7.99 16.30
N VAL A 661 72.84 9.02 16.90
CA VAL A 661 73.20 10.27 16.24
C VAL A 661 74.72 10.31 16.08
N ASN A 662 75.20 10.37 14.85
CA ASN A 662 76.62 10.43 14.54
C ASN A 662 77.18 11.84 14.80
N LYS A 663 78.51 11.93 15.00
CA LYS A 663 79.20 13.21 15.29
C LYS A 663 79.12 14.24 14.16
N ASP A 664 78.77 13.81 12.95
CA ASP A 664 78.57 14.63 11.76
C ASP A 664 77.13 15.15 11.61
N GLY A 665 76.23 14.83 12.56
CA GLY A 665 74.83 15.25 12.55
C GLY A 665 73.89 14.35 11.74
N SER A 666 74.37 13.21 11.23
CA SER A 666 73.52 12.18 10.59
C SER A 666 72.89 11.23 11.62
N LEU A 667 71.66 10.78 11.36
CA LEU A 667 70.86 9.89 12.21
C LEU A 667 70.78 8.50 11.58
N GLN A 668 71.14 7.46 12.34
CA GLN A 668 70.83 6.08 11.95
C GLN A 668 69.44 5.71 12.45
N LEU A 669 68.56 5.33 11.55
CA LEU A 669 67.16 5.01 11.80
C LEU A 669 66.86 3.54 11.49
N GLN A 670 65.90 2.99 12.21
CA GLN A 670 65.37 1.66 11.94
C GLN A 670 63.88 1.75 11.63
N ALA A 671 63.51 1.41 10.40
CA ALA A 671 62.14 1.29 9.94
C ALA A 671 61.84 -0.20 9.72
N GLY A 672 61.19 -0.83 10.71
CA GLY A 672 60.97 -2.28 10.72
C GLY A 672 62.30 -3.08 10.76
N ILE A 673 62.56 -3.87 9.71
CA ILE A 673 63.76 -4.72 9.58
C ILE A 673 64.93 -4.05 8.84
N LEU A 674 64.74 -2.84 8.31
CA LEU A 674 65.74 -2.12 7.51
C LEU A 674 66.40 -1.00 8.32
N LYS A 675 67.73 -0.85 8.17
CA LYS A 675 68.51 0.26 8.75
C LYS A 675 68.84 1.28 7.67
N ILE A 676 68.49 2.54 7.91
CA ILE A 676 68.61 3.65 6.96
C ILE A 676 69.31 4.82 7.66
N THR A 677 70.08 5.63 6.94
CA THR A 677 70.72 6.84 7.50
C THR A 677 70.05 8.07 6.90
N ALA A 678 69.63 9.02 7.73
CA ALA A 678 68.96 10.26 7.32
C ALA A 678 69.53 11.48 8.06
N ARG A 679 69.32 12.69 7.54
CA ARG A 679 69.76 13.92 8.22
C ARG A 679 68.64 14.48 9.11
N GLN A 680 69.02 15.27 10.11
CA GLN A 680 68.10 15.86 11.10
C GLN A 680 66.95 16.67 10.47
N GLU A 681 67.16 17.26 9.30
CA GLU A 681 66.18 18.06 8.55
C GLU A 681 65.14 17.21 7.81
N GLU A 682 65.41 15.91 7.61
CA GLU A 682 64.55 15.00 6.83
C GLU A 682 63.62 14.16 7.72
N VAL A 683 63.66 14.40 9.03
CA VAL A 683 62.92 13.63 10.04
C VAL A 683 62.15 14.53 10.98
N ARG A 684 60.95 14.10 11.35
CA ARG A 684 60.10 14.76 12.35
C ARG A 684 59.93 13.87 13.58
N VAL A 685 60.23 14.38 14.77
CA VAL A 685 59.98 13.66 16.03
C VAL A 685 58.47 13.61 16.27
N VAL A 686 57.93 12.40 16.43
CA VAL A 686 56.54 12.18 16.84
C VAL A 686 56.54 12.15 18.36
N GLU A 687 56.07 13.24 19.00
CA GLU A 687 55.97 13.30 20.46
C GLU A 687 54.72 12.56 20.94
N GLY A 688 54.96 11.36 21.48
CA GLY A 688 53.91 10.48 22.00
C GLY A 688 54.33 9.03 21.85
N GLU A 689 55.24 8.61 22.73
CA GLU A 689 55.67 7.24 23.09
C GLU A 689 57.20 7.12 23.12
N THR A 690 57.78 7.56 24.25
CA THR A 690 59.15 7.23 24.63
C THR A 690 59.10 6.22 25.77
N GLN A 691 59.21 4.95 25.38
CA GLN A 691 59.69 3.74 26.06
C GLN A 691 59.62 3.63 27.60
N GLN A 692 58.89 2.61 28.06
CA GLN A 692 59.50 1.56 28.88
C GLN A 692 59.13 0.19 28.32
N SER A 693 60.17 -0.54 27.93
CA SER A 693 60.11 -1.89 27.39
C SER A 693 60.51 -2.94 28.43
N ALA A 694 59.97 -4.14 28.22
CA ALA A 694 60.48 -5.45 28.61
C ALA A 694 60.27 -5.97 30.05
N LYS A 695 59.29 -6.88 30.21
CA LYS A 695 59.54 -8.26 30.71
C LYS A 695 58.35 -9.22 30.44
N LYS A 696 58.65 -10.23 29.61
CA LYS A 696 58.17 -11.62 29.50
C LYS A 696 56.73 -12.03 29.87
N VAL A 697 56.03 -12.55 28.84
CA VAL A 697 55.43 -13.91 28.71
C VAL A 697 54.79 -14.53 29.97
N VAL A 698 53.47 -14.76 29.95
CA VAL A 698 52.81 -16.09 29.85
C VAL A 698 51.31 -15.86 29.57
N ALA A 699 50.77 -16.78 28.79
CA ALA A 699 49.43 -16.85 28.28
C ALA A 699 48.30 -16.88 29.33
N ARG A 700 47.13 -16.48 28.81
CA ARG A 700 45.79 -17.02 29.08
C ARG A 700 45.03 -16.45 30.28
N ALA A 701 43.75 -16.27 29.97
CA ALA A 701 42.58 -16.25 30.85
C ALA A 701 42.07 -14.87 31.28
N GLU A 702 40.81 -14.68 30.90
CA GLU A 702 39.81 -13.83 31.53
C GLU A 702 39.86 -12.34 31.19
N HIS A 703 39.06 -12.05 30.16
CA HIS A 703 38.41 -10.79 29.87
C HIS A 703 37.77 -10.22 31.16
N LYS A 704 38.54 -9.45 31.93
CA LYS A 704 38.05 -8.65 33.05
C LYS A 704 37.84 -7.22 32.57
N LEU A 705 36.57 -6.78 32.66
CA LEU A 705 36.14 -5.39 32.66
C LEU A 705 37.08 -4.47 33.47
N ARG A 706 37.48 -3.35 32.86
CA ARG A 706 37.69 -1.98 33.39
C ARG A 706 38.46 -1.18 32.31
N SER A 707 38.22 0.09 32.03
CA SER A 707 37.28 1.11 32.51
C SER A 707 37.46 2.33 31.59
N LEU A 708 36.37 3.03 31.28
CA LEU A 708 36.37 4.35 30.66
C LEU A 708 37.32 5.30 31.40
N GLY A 709 38.39 5.74 30.74
CA GLY A 709 39.19 6.88 31.19
C GLY A 709 38.54 8.16 30.66
N ALA A 710 37.58 8.73 31.40
CA ALA A 710 37.09 10.06 31.09
C ALA A 710 38.22 11.06 31.32
N SER A 711 38.62 11.79 30.27
CA SER A 711 39.51 12.94 30.42
C SER A 711 38.85 13.95 31.37
N PRO A 712 39.58 14.52 32.37
CA PRO A 712 39.01 15.51 33.28
C PRO A 712 38.87 16.90 32.65
N GLU A 713 39.12 17.03 31.35
CA GLU A 713 39.02 18.29 30.64
C GLU A 713 38.41 18.19 29.25
N VAL A 714 37.75 19.27 28.84
CA VAL A 714 37.20 19.47 27.49
C VAL A 714 37.65 20.82 26.94
N ASP A 715 38.07 20.83 25.68
CA ASP A 715 38.45 22.04 24.94
C ASP A 715 37.38 22.39 23.90
N LEU A 716 36.75 23.54 24.10
CA LEU A 716 35.65 24.09 23.31
C LEU A 716 36.11 25.32 22.48
N ARG A 717 37.42 25.59 22.42
CA ARG A 717 37.94 26.73 21.65
C ARG A 717 37.76 26.51 20.15
N GLY A 718 37.30 27.55 19.46
CA GLY A 718 37.08 27.52 18.00
C GLY A 718 35.74 26.92 17.57
N MET A 719 34.94 26.40 18.50
CA MET A 719 33.58 25.90 18.23
C MET A 719 32.56 27.04 18.22
N MET A 720 31.49 26.87 17.44
CA MET A 720 30.30 27.71 17.55
C MET A 720 29.56 27.41 18.87
N THR A 721 28.75 28.35 19.35
CA THR A 721 28.07 28.25 20.65
C THR A 721 27.26 26.96 20.82
N ASP A 722 26.49 26.58 19.80
CA ASP A 722 25.60 25.41 19.86
C ASP A 722 26.39 24.09 19.82
N GLU A 723 27.47 24.04 19.03
CA GLU A 723 28.39 22.89 18.97
C GLU A 723 29.12 22.71 20.31
N ALA A 724 29.53 23.81 20.93
CA ALA A 724 30.21 23.79 22.22
C ALA A 724 29.30 23.27 23.36
N ILE A 725 28.00 23.58 23.33
CA ILE A 725 27.03 23.05 24.31
C ILE A 725 26.84 21.54 24.10
N GLY A 726 26.68 21.09 22.86
CA GLY A 726 26.54 19.66 22.56
C GLY A 726 27.77 18.83 22.99
N ALA A 727 28.98 19.36 22.74
CA ALA A 727 30.22 18.73 23.21
C ALA A 727 30.35 18.74 24.74
N LEU A 728 29.85 19.79 25.40
CA LEU A 728 29.84 19.90 26.87
C LEU A 728 28.88 18.89 27.52
N ASP A 729 27.70 18.65 26.96
CA ASP A 729 26.74 17.68 27.50
C ASP A 729 27.31 16.25 27.48
N LEU A 730 27.83 15.83 26.33
CA LEU A 730 28.45 14.53 26.18
C LEU A 730 29.65 14.36 27.14
N PHE A 731 30.40 15.45 27.37
CA PHE A 731 31.51 15.45 28.30
C PHE A 731 31.05 15.31 29.77
N LEU A 732 30.01 16.03 30.18
CA LEU A 732 29.47 15.95 31.54
C LEU A 732 28.89 14.56 31.85
N ASP A 733 28.17 13.95 30.91
CA ASP A 733 27.65 12.58 31.06
C ASP A 733 28.80 11.58 31.27
N ASN A 734 29.85 11.68 30.46
CA ASN A 734 31.04 10.82 30.58
C ASN A 734 31.81 11.07 31.88
N ALA A 735 31.87 12.31 32.35
CA ALA A 735 32.56 12.67 33.58
C ALA A 735 31.84 12.15 34.84
N VAL A 736 30.49 12.19 34.85
CA VAL A 736 29.67 11.59 35.92
C VAL A 736 29.80 10.06 35.90
N LEU A 737 29.73 9.43 34.72
CA LEU A 737 29.99 7.99 34.57
C LEU A 737 31.40 7.61 35.04
N GLY A 738 32.39 8.48 34.80
CA GLY A 738 33.76 8.35 35.23
C GLY A 738 34.01 8.67 36.71
N LYS A 739 32.98 9.08 37.48
CA LYS A 739 33.08 9.52 38.88
C LYS A 739 34.13 10.61 39.13
N LEU A 740 34.25 11.56 38.21
CA LEU A 740 35.10 12.72 38.39
C LEU A 740 34.40 13.73 39.31
N ASN A 741 35.09 14.20 40.34
CA ASN A 741 34.53 15.19 41.27
C ASN A 741 34.62 16.63 40.71
N GLU A 742 35.62 16.90 39.86
CA GLU A 742 35.89 18.20 39.29
C GLU A 742 36.33 18.05 37.83
N VAL A 743 35.82 18.92 36.96
CA VAL A 743 36.15 18.94 35.53
C VAL A 743 36.51 20.34 35.04
N ARG A 744 37.42 20.39 34.07
CA ARG A 744 37.97 21.63 33.49
C ARG A 744 37.42 21.88 32.09
N ILE A 745 36.74 23.00 31.89
CA ILE A 745 36.10 23.37 30.62
C ILE A 745 36.82 24.58 30.03
N ILE A 746 37.53 24.38 28.92
CA ILE A 746 38.34 25.41 28.25
C ILE A 746 37.52 26.02 27.10
N HIS A 747 37.08 27.28 27.23
CA HIS A 747 36.29 27.97 26.20
C HIS A 747 37.01 29.18 25.59
N GLY A 748 38.18 29.55 26.12
CA GLY A 748 38.99 30.68 25.67
C GLY A 748 38.47 32.06 26.12
N LYS A 749 39.28 33.10 25.89
CA LYS A 749 39.03 34.51 26.29
C LYS A 749 38.50 35.40 25.15
N GLY A 750 37.98 34.81 24.05
CA GLY A 750 37.56 35.54 22.84
C GLY A 750 36.37 36.50 23.03
N THR A 751 35.39 36.49 22.12
CA THR A 751 34.20 37.36 22.20
C THR A 751 33.30 37.13 23.43
N GLY A 752 33.59 36.11 24.24
CA GLY A 752 32.85 35.78 25.46
C GLY A 752 31.53 35.03 25.22
N ALA A 753 31.15 34.77 23.96
CA ALA A 753 29.91 34.10 23.59
C ALA A 753 29.86 32.65 24.12
N VAL A 754 30.86 31.84 23.79
CA VAL A 754 30.97 30.43 24.25
C VAL A 754 31.06 30.37 25.78
N ARG A 755 31.83 31.28 26.41
CA ARG A 755 31.89 31.39 27.88
C ARG A 755 30.52 31.63 28.50
N LYS A 756 29.75 32.57 27.97
CA LYS A 756 28.42 32.92 28.50
C LYS A 756 27.46 31.74 28.36
N ALA A 757 27.50 31.07 27.22
CA ALA A 757 26.68 29.90 26.95
C ALA A 757 27.04 28.71 27.84
N VAL A 758 28.33 28.38 27.98
CA VAL A 758 28.82 27.32 28.89
C VAL A 758 28.38 27.60 30.32
N ARG A 759 28.55 28.82 30.84
CA ARG A 759 28.15 29.15 32.22
C ARG A 759 26.63 29.13 32.42
N GLU A 760 25.85 29.53 31.42
CA GLU A 760 24.38 29.45 31.48
C GLU A 760 23.91 27.98 31.46
N HIS A 761 24.57 27.14 30.66
CA HIS A 761 24.29 25.72 30.58
C HIS A 761 24.64 24.99 31.89
N LEU A 762 25.81 25.27 32.47
CA LEU A 762 26.22 24.69 33.77
C LEU A 762 25.29 25.07 34.92
N LYS A 763 24.64 26.25 34.89
CA LYS A 763 23.63 26.64 35.89
C LYS A 763 22.37 25.78 35.83
N ARG A 764 21.99 25.32 34.63
CA ARG A 764 20.77 24.53 34.40
C ARG A 764 21.02 23.03 34.45
N SER A 765 22.28 22.61 34.35
CA SER A 765 22.67 21.20 34.41
C SER A 765 22.44 20.59 35.79
N ARG A 766 21.77 19.42 35.82
CA ARG A 766 21.54 18.66 37.07
C ARG A 766 22.80 17.98 37.59
N TYR A 767 23.82 17.82 36.75
CA TYR A 767 25.08 17.13 37.07
C TYR A 767 26.06 18.02 37.85
N VAL A 768 25.89 19.34 37.81
CA VAL A 768 26.82 20.30 38.39
C VAL A 768 26.35 20.71 39.77
N LYS A 769 27.26 20.65 40.74
CA LYS A 769 27.04 21.10 42.12
C LYS A 769 27.36 22.58 42.26
N SER A 770 28.53 22.99 41.76
CA SER A 770 29.00 24.37 41.76
C SER A 770 29.98 24.59 40.61
N PHE A 771 30.19 25.83 40.16
CA PHE A 771 31.24 26.14 39.19
C PHE A 771 31.87 27.50 39.46
N ARG A 772 33.15 27.65 39.08
CA ARG A 772 33.93 28.87 39.25
C ARG A 772 34.82 29.15 38.03
N PRO A 773 35.22 30.41 37.79
CA PRO A 773 36.30 30.71 36.86
C PRO A 773 37.61 30.04 37.29
N GLY A 774 38.51 29.76 36.33
CA GLY A 774 39.86 29.32 36.61
C GLY A 774 40.64 30.35 37.44
N ARG A 775 41.53 29.89 38.32
CA ARG A 775 42.46 30.74 39.09
C ARG A 775 43.75 30.98 38.30
N TYR A 776 44.64 31.80 38.86
CA TYR A 776 45.98 32.03 38.32
C TYR A 776 46.73 30.69 38.18
N GLY A 777 47.14 30.34 36.96
CA GLY A 777 47.72 29.03 36.61
C GLY A 777 46.75 28.02 35.96
N GLU A 778 45.43 28.22 36.06
CA GLU A 778 44.39 27.31 35.51
C GLU A 778 43.75 27.82 34.21
N GLY A 779 44.22 28.96 33.67
CA GLY A 779 43.66 29.60 32.46
C GLY A 779 42.70 30.77 32.72
N GLU A 780 42.57 31.18 33.98
CA GLU A 780 41.78 32.34 34.44
C GLU A 780 40.37 32.37 33.82
N ASP A 781 39.94 33.52 33.28
CA ASP A 781 38.61 33.73 32.72
C ASP A 781 38.39 33.07 31.34
N GLY A 782 39.39 32.33 30.83
CA GLY A 782 39.29 31.49 29.63
C GLY A 782 38.92 30.04 29.93
N VAL A 783 38.80 29.69 31.21
CA VAL A 783 38.49 28.34 31.71
C VAL A 783 37.42 28.44 32.80
N THR A 784 36.49 27.49 32.80
CA THR A 784 35.52 27.29 33.88
C THR A 784 35.74 25.92 34.49
N ILE A 785 35.86 25.87 35.82
CA ILE A 785 35.97 24.64 36.60
C ILE A 785 34.61 24.34 37.21
N ALA A 786 34.10 23.14 36.97
CA ALA A 786 32.81 22.67 37.47
C ALA A 786 33.01 21.48 38.42
N GLU A 787 32.40 21.56 39.60
CA GLU A 787 32.31 20.48 40.58
C GLU A 787 31.03 19.67 40.27
N LEU A 788 31.18 18.35 40.09
CA LEU A 788 30.06 17.45 39.77
C LEU A 788 29.43 16.88 41.05
N ARG A 789 28.16 16.47 40.95
CA ARG A 789 27.37 15.93 42.08
C ARG A 789 27.62 14.47 42.37
#